data_AF-A0A925TY28-F1
#
_entry.id   AF-A0A925TY28-F1
#
_cell.length_a   1.000
_cell.length_b   1.000
_cell.length_c   1.000
_cell.angle_alpha   90.00
_cell.angle_beta   90.00
_cell.angle_gamma   90.00
#
_symmetry.space_group_name_H-M   'P 1'
#
loop_
_entity.id
_entity.type
_entity.pdbx_description
1 polymer ?
#
loop_
_entity_poly.entity_id
_entity_poly.type
_entity_poly.pdbx_seq_one_letter_code
_entity_poly.pdbx_strand_id
1 'polypeptide(L)'
;MMKNLLKLLICFTAIFNAPLNYAQSYLGIVNSNFAGSTGMVVQPASIADSRYRFDMTLFGLSSTIANNYVGLDPEGIFNSNPNLDFEKAYLSVKDLENDQTANATINTKIELITFMASLSQSSAIGLTVGFRNFINVDNVSEELARVAFAGLVDDQNIPNIQIDDDGLSFDNMTWMQYGITYANTIYNTDKHFLKGGATLKFVHAVSSGYLYANDLNYSFVNDSIINIAASDFNYGHSDNLNNIEFDSIGSLTKLKFASKLAPAFDIGFVYEYRPDVDEFRRKKPDGTYEYMHHKNKYKFKVGVSILDVGKVKFTKGNNSGDFGGTDESFNINQFSLENIQSLDDTLQAKFDALDDDDTYTVSLPSALSVQLDYRIKGGFYVNLNPFIALNRNRDPEQSRVSEITTISLTPRFESRWIDVGLPISYNEYNNTNLGLSLRLGPVIVGTNDFLPLISKKNIYGTDFHVAIKIPIAYGGQKDTDEDGVPDVADVCPDLPGLPELDGCPDGDKDGIADMSDTCPLEAGLAKFNGCPDMDGDDVKDSEDMCPAVAGSLQHNGCPDTDSDGLYDNEDACPAETGPMDNKGCPYPDTDKDGVKDRDDKCPNEFGPSSNNGCPITDIDKDGIPDKTDKCPTAAGPVENSGCPLNDKDGDSIPDK
;
A
#
# COMPACT_ATOMS: atom_id res chain seq x y z
N MET A 1 -56.89 -11.16 3.84
CA MET A 1 -55.59 -11.66 3.34
C MET A 1 -54.37 -10.78 3.67
N MET A 2 -53.61 -10.32 2.66
CA MET A 2 -52.14 -10.29 2.74
C MET A 2 -51.57 -9.18 3.61
N LYS A 3 -52.25 -8.04 3.75
CA LYS A 3 -51.85 -6.96 4.67
C LYS A 3 -51.81 -7.36 6.15
N ASN A 4 -52.25 -8.56 6.54
CA ASN A 4 -52.05 -9.10 7.88
C ASN A 4 -50.93 -10.15 7.95
N LEU A 5 -50.76 -11.00 6.92
CA LEU A 5 -49.60 -11.91 6.83
C LEU A 5 -48.29 -11.13 6.60
N LEU A 6 -48.34 -10.12 5.73
CA LEU A 6 -47.27 -9.16 5.53
C LEU A 6 -47.03 -8.31 6.78
N LYS A 7 -48.05 -7.99 7.59
CA LYS A 7 -47.81 -7.42 8.94
C LYS A 7 -47.14 -8.42 9.87
N LEU A 8 -47.37 -9.72 9.76
CA LEU A 8 -46.65 -10.70 10.59
C LEU A 8 -45.15 -10.63 10.29
N LEU A 9 -44.77 -10.70 9.01
CA LEU A 9 -43.39 -10.55 8.54
C LEU A 9 -42.79 -9.15 8.79
N ILE A 10 -43.55 -8.08 8.53
CA ILE A 10 -43.10 -6.69 8.74
C ILE A 10 -43.02 -6.37 10.23
N CYS A 11 -43.92 -6.83 11.09
CA CYS A 11 -43.79 -6.66 12.54
C CYS A 11 -42.54 -7.40 13.05
N PHE A 12 -42.33 -8.67 12.67
CA PHE A 12 -41.08 -9.39 13.01
C PHE A 12 -39.84 -8.57 12.62
N THR A 13 -39.77 -8.06 11.39
CA THR A 13 -38.61 -7.28 10.92
C THR A 13 -38.54 -5.86 11.49
N ALA A 14 -39.65 -5.22 11.85
CA ALA A 14 -39.72 -3.84 12.37
C ALA A 14 -39.62 -3.73 13.90
N ILE A 15 -39.94 -4.79 14.66
CA ILE A 15 -39.59 -4.94 16.08
C ILE A 15 -38.08 -4.79 16.26
N PHE A 16 -37.31 -5.36 15.32
CA PHE A 16 -35.85 -5.32 15.31
C PHE A 16 -35.27 -4.17 14.46
N ASN A 17 -36.04 -3.62 13.50
CA ASN A 17 -35.70 -2.41 12.76
C ASN A 17 -36.72 -1.28 12.99
N ALA A 18 -36.50 -0.52 14.06
CA ALA A 18 -36.94 0.87 14.09
C ALA A 18 -36.44 1.61 12.83
N PRO A 19 -37.10 2.70 12.37
CA PRO A 19 -36.74 3.41 11.14
C PRO A 19 -35.43 4.21 11.25
N LEU A 20 -34.32 3.47 11.30
CA LEU A 20 -32.91 3.84 11.19
C LEU A 20 -32.23 2.85 10.24
N ASN A 21 -32.86 2.62 9.08
CA ASN A 21 -32.22 2.03 7.91
C ASN A 21 -30.91 2.77 7.59
N TYR A 22 -29.93 2.07 6.99
CA TYR A 22 -28.92 2.52 6.02
C TYR A 22 -27.53 1.93 6.31
N ALA A 23 -26.79 1.57 5.24
CA ALA A 23 -25.32 1.43 5.15
C ALA A 23 -24.61 0.21 5.79
N GLN A 24 -23.74 -0.59 5.13
CA GLN A 24 -22.92 -1.70 5.69
C GLN A 24 -21.41 -1.41 5.88
N SER A 25 -20.77 -2.16 6.77
CA SER A 25 -19.33 -2.16 7.10
C SER A 25 -18.43 -1.98 5.87
N TYR A 26 -17.47 -1.06 5.99
CA TYR A 26 -16.75 -0.34 4.92
C TYR A 26 -15.89 -1.19 3.96
N LEU A 27 -16.50 -2.14 3.25
CA LEU A 27 -15.83 -2.93 2.22
C LEU A 27 -15.17 -1.99 1.18
N GLY A 28 -14.01 -2.42 0.67
CA GLY A 28 -13.08 -1.56 -0.06
C GLY A 28 -12.13 -0.76 0.84
N ILE A 29 -12.61 -0.14 1.93
CA ILE A 29 -11.80 0.71 2.83
C ILE A 29 -11.23 -0.03 4.04
N VAL A 30 -11.92 -1.02 4.63
CA VAL A 30 -11.45 -1.74 5.84
C VAL A 30 -10.04 -2.36 5.68
N ASN A 31 -9.63 -2.69 4.46
CA ASN A 31 -8.33 -3.30 4.15
C ASN A 31 -7.24 -2.28 3.74
N SER A 32 -7.59 -0.99 3.62
CA SER A 32 -6.66 0.12 3.40
C SER A 32 -5.69 0.26 4.56
N ASN A 33 -4.44 0.67 4.28
CA ASN A 33 -3.47 0.95 5.35
C ASN A 33 -3.83 2.20 6.16
N PHE A 34 -4.78 3.00 5.67
CA PHE A 34 -5.37 4.15 6.34
C PHE A 34 -6.81 3.90 6.84
N ALA A 35 -7.22 2.63 7.00
CA ALA A 35 -8.49 2.27 7.64
C ALA A 35 -8.53 2.65 9.13
N GLY A 36 -7.40 2.45 9.84
CA GLY A 36 -7.26 2.71 11.27
C GLY A 36 -8.26 1.91 12.13
N SER A 37 -9.01 2.61 12.98
CA SER A 37 -9.99 2.03 13.90
C SER A 37 -11.10 1.21 13.23
N THR A 38 -11.43 1.52 11.96
CA THR A 38 -12.46 0.77 11.20
C THR A 38 -11.94 -0.58 10.68
N GLY A 39 -10.68 -0.65 10.26
CA GLY A 39 -10.03 -1.90 9.82
C GLY A 39 -9.81 -2.89 10.97
N MET A 40 -9.65 -2.37 12.20
CA MET A 40 -9.50 -3.16 13.43
C MET A 40 -10.64 -4.17 13.64
N VAL A 41 -11.86 -3.85 13.21
CA VAL A 41 -13.07 -4.69 13.43
C VAL A 41 -13.11 -5.90 12.50
N VAL A 42 -12.38 -5.87 11.37
CA VAL A 42 -12.23 -7.00 10.44
C VAL A 42 -10.87 -7.69 10.61
N GLN A 43 -9.85 -6.96 11.09
CA GLN A 43 -8.50 -7.47 11.29
C GLN A 43 -7.88 -6.86 12.56
N PRO A 44 -7.96 -7.54 13.72
CA PRO A 44 -7.41 -7.05 14.99
C PRO A 44 -5.91 -6.69 14.94
N ALA A 45 -5.12 -7.37 14.09
CA ALA A 45 -3.69 -7.07 13.94
C ALA A 45 -3.38 -5.80 13.11
N SER A 46 -4.37 -5.21 12.43
CA SER A 46 -4.16 -4.09 11.49
C SER A 46 -3.67 -2.80 12.15
N ILE A 47 -3.96 -2.60 13.44
CA ILE A 47 -3.54 -1.40 14.19
C ILE A 47 -2.05 -1.41 14.60
N ALA A 48 -1.36 -2.56 14.50
CA ALA A 48 0.09 -2.64 14.71
C ALA A 48 0.84 -2.07 13.48
N ASP A 49 1.82 -1.17 13.70
CA ASP A 49 2.41 -0.32 12.64
C ASP A 49 1.33 0.37 11.79
N SER A 50 0.32 0.94 12.47
CA SER A 50 -0.69 1.82 11.86
C SER A 50 -0.05 3.09 11.28
N ARG A 51 -0.70 3.67 10.27
CA ARG A 51 -0.37 5.00 9.71
C ARG A 51 -0.88 6.14 10.62
N TYR A 52 -1.65 5.81 11.65
CA TYR A 52 -2.18 6.73 12.67
C TYR A 52 -1.50 6.54 14.03
N ARG A 53 -1.25 7.64 14.74
CA ARG A 53 -0.88 7.63 16.18
C ARG A 53 -2.12 7.41 17.04
N PHE A 54 -3.20 8.06 16.65
CA PHE A 54 -4.53 7.91 17.21
C PHE A 54 -5.52 8.06 16.06
N ASP A 55 -6.58 7.26 16.06
CA ASP A 55 -7.67 7.37 15.10
C ASP A 55 -8.96 6.88 15.76
N MET A 56 -10.00 7.70 15.70
CA MET A 56 -11.27 7.46 16.39
C MET A 56 -12.44 7.70 15.44
N THR A 57 -13.21 6.67 15.14
CA THR A 57 -14.58 6.80 14.66
C THR A 57 -15.43 7.37 15.81
N LEU A 58 -16.11 8.50 15.55
CA LEU A 58 -17.08 9.11 16.46
C LEU A 58 -18.48 8.50 16.27
N PHE A 59 -18.81 8.24 15.01
CA PHE A 59 -20.04 7.62 14.55
C PHE A 59 -19.76 6.92 13.22
N GLY A 60 -20.32 5.72 13.05
CA GLY A 60 -20.31 4.95 11.83
C GLY A 60 -21.54 4.05 11.73
N LEU A 61 -21.97 3.71 10.52
CA LEU A 61 -23.27 3.07 10.25
C LEU A 61 -23.13 1.97 9.18
N SER A 62 -23.65 0.74 9.44
CA SER A 62 -23.04 -0.51 8.88
C SER A 62 -23.81 -1.92 8.88
N SER A 63 -25.06 -2.37 8.54
CA SER A 63 -26.31 -2.19 7.68
C SER A 63 -26.38 -2.56 6.16
N THR A 64 -26.33 -3.87 5.83
CA THR A 64 -26.62 -4.45 4.48
C THR A 64 -28.04 -4.99 4.43
N ILE A 65 -28.70 -4.90 3.26
CA ILE A 65 -29.86 -5.72 2.89
C ILE A 65 -29.47 -6.55 1.67
N ALA A 66 -29.59 -7.88 1.72
CA ALA A 66 -29.31 -8.73 0.56
C ALA A 66 -30.21 -9.98 0.55
N ASN A 67 -30.62 -10.40 -0.64
CA ASN A 67 -31.43 -11.58 -0.87
C ASN A 67 -31.18 -12.16 -2.28
N ASN A 68 -31.84 -13.25 -2.66
CA ASN A 68 -31.68 -13.88 -3.99
C ASN A 68 -32.96 -13.89 -4.87
N TYR A 69 -34.09 -13.33 -4.39
CA TYR A 69 -35.42 -13.52 -4.99
C TYR A 69 -36.14 -12.21 -5.37
N VAL A 70 -36.29 -11.25 -4.44
CA VAL A 70 -36.93 -9.95 -4.67
C VAL A 70 -35.89 -8.94 -5.16
N GLY A 71 -36.11 -8.38 -6.35
CA GLY A 71 -35.25 -7.37 -6.97
C GLY A 71 -35.94 -6.00 -7.08
N LEU A 72 -35.25 -4.95 -6.66
CA LEU A 72 -35.69 -3.55 -6.81
C LEU A 72 -35.20 -2.94 -8.14
N ASP A 73 -36.06 -2.29 -8.91
CA ASP A 73 -35.69 -1.49 -10.09
C ASP A 73 -34.99 -0.18 -9.64
N PRO A 74 -33.77 0.13 -10.14
CA PRO A 74 -33.04 1.36 -9.82
C PRO A 74 -33.79 2.67 -10.15
N GLU A 75 -34.74 2.67 -11.09
CA GLU A 75 -35.53 3.87 -11.39
C GLU A 75 -36.42 4.29 -10.21
N GLY A 76 -36.82 3.35 -9.35
CA GLY A 76 -37.56 3.62 -8.12
C GLY A 76 -36.80 4.46 -7.10
N ILE A 77 -35.46 4.35 -7.05
CA ILE A 77 -34.61 5.08 -6.08
C ILE A 77 -34.68 6.60 -6.32
N PHE A 78 -34.86 7.02 -7.57
CA PHE A 78 -34.88 8.44 -7.95
C PHE A 78 -36.27 8.97 -8.30
N ASN A 79 -37.32 8.13 -8.27
CA ASN A 79 -38.68 8.58 -8.57
C ASN A 79 -39.35 9.17 -7.32
N SER A 80 -39.70 10.45 -7.41
CA SER A 80 -40.31 11.23 -6.32
C SER A 80 -41.83 11.35 -6.41
N ASN A 81 -42.52 10.58 -7.27
CA ASN A 81 -43.97 10.61 -7.39
C ASN A 81 -44.67 9.89 -6.22
N PRO A 82 -45.35 10.61 -5.30
CA PRO A 82 -45.96 10.01 -4.11
C PRO A 82 -47.31 9.32 -4.39
N ASN A 83 -47.78 9.35 -5.64
CA ASN A 83 -49.05 8.72 -6.07
C ASN A 83 -48.80 7.38 -6.78
N LEU A 84 -47.55 6.89 -6.79
CA LEU A 84 -47.20 5.61 -7.39
C LEU A 84 -47.18 4.53 -6.30
N ASP A 85 -47.74 3.37 -6.61
CA ASP A 85 -47.62 2.16 -5.81
C ASP A 85 -46.20 1.62 -6.02
N PHE A 86 -45.31 1.87 -5.05
CA PHE A 86 -43.86 1.64 -5.21
C PHE A 86 -43.56 0.14 -5.36
N GLU A 87 -44.25 -0.67 -4.58
CA GLU A 87 -44.19 -2.11 -4.57
C GLU A 87 -44.54 -2.69 -5.94
N LYS A 88 -45.67 -2.30 -6.54
CA LYS A 88 -46.06 -2.73 -7.90
C LYS A 88 -45.21 -2.13 -9.02
N ALA A 89 -44.62 -0.97 -8.81
CA ALA A 89 -43.90 -0.24 -9.86
C ALA A 89 -42.41 -0.63 -9.96
N TYR A 90 -41.78 -0.97 -8.84
CA TYR A 90 -40.32 -1.14 -8.77
C TYR A 90 -39.86 -2.42 -8.08
N LEU A 91 -40.74 -3.23 -7.48
CA LEU A 91 -40.34 -4.54 -6.99
C LEU A 91 -40.68 -5.63 -8.00
N SER A 92 -39.81 -6.62 -8.08
CA SER A 92 -39.88 -7.73 -9.03
C SER A 92 -39.40 -9.01 -8.35
N VAL A 93 -39.76 -10.16 -8.92
CA VAL A 93 -39.19 -11.46 -8.52
C VAL A 93 -38.26 -12.00 -9.59
N LYS A 94 -37.32 -12.81 -9.16
CA LYS A 94 -36.45 -13.66 -9.98
C LYS A 94 -36.91 -15.10 -9.80
N ASP A 95 -37.23 -15.78 -10.89
CA ASP A 95 -37.49 -17.23 -10.83
C ASP A 95 -36.21 -17.96 -10.37
N LEU A 96 -36.35 -18.96 -9.49
CA LEU A 96 -35.23 -19.68 -8.90
C LEU A 96 -34.89 -20.90 -9.77
N GLU A 97 -33.61 -21.25 -9.86
CA GLU A 97 -33.14 -22.34 -10.73
C GLU A 97 -32.57 -23.50 -9.91
N ASN A 98 -32.89 -24.73 -10.31
CA ASN A 98 -32.35 -25.97 -9.74
C ASN A 98 -32.63 -26.11 -8.23
N ASP A 99 -33.92 -26.09 -7.87
CA ASP A 99 -34.43 -26.33 -6.51
C ASP A 99 -33.83 -25.36 -5.45
N GLN A 100 -33.46 -24.14 -5.88
CA GLN A 100 -32.99 -23.07 -5.00
C GLN A 100 -34.13 -22.51 -4.15
N THR A 101 -33.87 -22.36 -2.85
CA THR A 101 -34.73 -21.63 -1.91
C THR A 101 -34.51 -20.12 -1.99
N ALA A 102 -35.53 -19.33 -1.63
CA ALA A 102 -35.37 -17.91 -1.36
C ALA A 102 -34.68 -17.70 0.00
N ASN A 103 -33.70 -16.80 0.03
CA ASN A 103 -32.89 -16.49 1.20
C ASN A 103 -32.67 -14.96 1.28
N ALA A 104 -32.72 -14.39 2.48
CA ALA A 104 -32.61 -12.96 2.73
C ALA A 104 -31.84 -12.65 4.03
N THR A 105 -31.24 -11.45 4.11
CA THR A 105 -30.43 -11.02 5.26
C THR A 105 -30.42 -9.51 5.41
N ILE A 106 -30.57 -9.03 6.66
CA ILE A 106 -30.47 -7.61 7.05
C ILE A 106 -29.50 -7.48 8.23
N ASN A 107 -28.28 -6.98 7.98
CA ASN A 107 -27.18 -6.95 8.96
C ASN A 107 -26.77 -5.52 9.30
N THR A 108 -27.45 -4.91 10.28
CA THR A 108 -27.20 -3.56 10.83
C THR A 108 -26.08 -3.52 11.87
N LYS A 109 -25.27 -2.46 11.86
CA LYS A 109 -24.22 -2.14 12.83
C LYS A 109 -24.17 -0.63 13.00
N ILE A 110 -23.97 -0.13 14.22
CA ILE A 110 -23.68 1.27 14.49
C ILE A 110 -22.39 1.31 15.30
N GLU A 111 -21.34 1.88 14.74
CA GLU A 111 -20.11 2.19 15.46
C GLU A 111 -20.33 3.51 16.21
N LEU A 112 -20.17 3.47 17.53
CA LEU A 112 -20.17 4.66 18.39
C LEU A 112 -18.71 5.06 18.60
N ILE A 113 -18.27 5.15 19.86
CA ILE A 113 -16.87 5.35 20.22
C ILE A 113 -16.07 4.10 19.80
N THR A 114 -15.35 4.19 18.68
CA THR A 114 -14.43 3.15 18.20
C THR A 114 -13.09 3.77 17.85
N PHE A 115 -12.04 3.48 18.64
CA PHE A 115 -10.72 4.10 18.48
C PHE A 115 -9.56 3.11 18.52
N MET A 116 -8.44 3.52 17.96
CA MET A 116 -7.11 2.92 18.15
C MET A 116 -6.10 3.97 18.63
N ALA A 117 -5.13 3.55 19.44
CA ALA A 117 -4.01 4.36 19.91
C ALA A 117 -2.71 3.54 19.87
N SER A 118 -1.69 4.06 19.19
CA SER A 118 -0.37 3.46 19.10
C SER A 118 0.40 3.71 20.40
N LEU A 119 0.81 2.63 21.07
CA LEU A 119 1.60 2.68 22.31
C LEU A 119 3.11 2.75 22.04
N SER A 120 3.55 2.22 20.90
CA SER A 120 4.95 2.23 20.46
C SER A 120 5.04 2.17 18.94
N GLN A 121 6.23 1.95 18.38
CA GLN A 121 6.39 1.65 16.95
C GLN A 121 5.85 0.25 16.57
N SER A 122 5.71 -0.66 17.54
CA SER A 122 5.30 -2.06 17.31
C SER A 122 3.89 -2.39 17.81
N SER A 123 3.43 -1.74 18.88
CA SER A 123 2.23 -2.09 19.64
C SER A 123 1.17 -0.98 19.65
N ALA A 124 -0.10 -1.39 19.65
CA ALA A 124 -1.26 -0.51 19.73
C ALA A 124 -2.39 -1.17 20.54
N ILE A 125 -3.23 -0.32 21.13
CA ILE A 125 -4.51 -0.72 21.73
C ILE A 125 -5.66 -0.13 20.92
N GLY A 126 -6.84 -0.72 21.07
CA GLY A 126 -8.08 -0.12 20.59
C GLY A 126 -9.27 -0.53 21.43
N LEU A 127 -10.35 0.22 21.24
CA LEU A 127 -11.61 0.03 21.95
C LEU A 127 -12.74 0.20 20.93
N THR A 128 -13.73 -0.68 20.99
CA THR A 128 -14.96 -0.63 20.18
C THR A 128 -16.16 -0.56 21.09
N VAL A 129 -17.03 0.42 20.87
CA VAL A 129 -18.41 0.41 21.36
C VAL A 129 -19.30 0.51 20.14
N GLY A 130 -20.26 -0.39 20.03
CA GLY A 130 -21.22 -0.38 18.95
C GLY A 130 -22.46 -1.18 19.25
N PHE A 131 -23.43 -1.05 18.35
CA PHE A 131 -24.68 -1.79 18.32
C PHE A 131 -24.70 -2.64 17.04
N ARG A 132 -25.34 -3.80 17.05
CA ARG A 132 -25.62 -4.65 15.87
C ARG A 132 -27.04 -5.19 15.95
N ASN A 133 -27.68 -5.36 14.79
CA ASN A 133 -28.91 -6.10 14.60
C ASN A 133 -28.72 -6.98 13.35
N PHE A 134 -28.99 -8.27 13.47
CA PHE A 134 -28.89 -9.24 12.38
C PHE A 134 -30.25 -9.90 12.23
N ILE A 135 -30.76 -9.96 11.00
CA ILE A 135 -31.88 -10.80 10.60
C ILE A 135 -31.39 -11.71 9.49
N ASN A 136 -31.52 -13.02 9.67
CA ASN A 136 -31.32 -14.02 8.63
C ASN A 136 -32.67 -14.69 8.37
N VAL A 137 -32.98 -14.92 7.09
CA VAL A 137 -34.14 -15.71 6.65
C VAL A 137 -33.62 -16.67 5.59
N ASP A 138 -33.48 -17.93 5.93
CA ASP A 138 -32.93 -18.99 5.08
C ASP A 138 -34.02 -20.00 4.71
N ASN A 139 -33.83 -20.68 3.57
CA ASN A 139 -34.66 -21.82 3.14
C ASN A 139 -36.17 -21.57 2.98
N VAL A 140 -36.56 -20.40 2.50
CA VAL A 140 -37.96 -20.13 2.09
C VAL A 140 -38.23 -20.85 0.76
N SER A 141 -39.28 -21.66 0.64
CA SER A 141 -39.70 -22.24 -0.66
C SER A 141 -40.00 -21.16 -1.71
N GLU A 142 -39.89 -21.48 -3.00
CA GLU A 142 -40.24 -20.51 -4.04
C GLU A 142 -41.74 -20.18 -3.97
N GLU A 143 -42.58 -21.15 -3.61
CA GLU A 143 -44.01 -21.03 -3.39
C GLU A 143 -44.35 -20.04 -2.26
N LEU A 144 -43.73 -20.17 -1.07
CA LEU A 144 -43.90 -19.19 0.01
C LEU A 144 -43.36 -17.83 -0.40
N ALA A 145 -42.19 -17.76 -1.03
CA ALA A 145 -41.61 -16.50 -1.50
C ALA A 145 -42.52 -15.78 -2.52
N ARG A 146 -43.15 -16.53 -3.43
CA ARG A 146 -44.09 -16.06 -4.45
C ARG A 146 -45.40 -15.57 -3.84
N VAL A 147 -45.93 -16.28 -2.83
CA VAL A 147 -47.10 -15.84 -2.05
C VAL A 147 -46.79 -14.60 -1.20
N ALA A 148 -45.63 -14.54 -0.56
CA ALA A 148 -45.18 -13.38 0.21
C ALA A 148 -44.96 -12.15 -0.67
N PHE A 149 -44.41 -12.32 -1.88
CA PHE A 149 -44.25 -11.24 -2.85
C PHE A 149 -45.59 -10.74 -3.41
N ALA A 150 -46.48 -11.65 -3.83
CA ALA A 150 -47.87 -11.28 -4.16
C ALA A 150 -48.52 -10.49 -3.00
N GLY A 151 -48.20 -10.88 -1.77
CA GLY A 151 -48.55 -10.19 -0.53
C GLY A 151 -48.07 -8.75 -0.41
N LEU A 152 -46.84 -8.47 -0.85
CA LEU A 152 -46.26 -7.13 -0.88
C LEU A 152 -46.88 -6.27 -1.98
N VAL A 153 -47.19 -6.84 -3.15
CA VAL A 153 -47.76 -6.13 -4.31
C VAL A 153 -49.29 -6.18 -4.38
N ASP A 154 -49.99 -6.55 -3.30
CA ASP A 154 -51.46 -6.53 -3.17
C ASP A 154 -52.21 -7.27 -4.32
N ASP A 155 -51.59 -8.27 -4.96
CA ASP A 155 -52.21 -9.08 -6.00
C ASP A 155 -53.19 -10.10 -5.40
N GLN A 156 -54.44 -10.09 -5.88
CA GLN A 156 -55.51 -10.94 -5.35
C GLN A 156 -55.52 -12.35 -5.99
N ASN A 157 -54.63 -12.64 -6.94
CA ASN A 157 -54.63 -13.87 -7.74
C ASN A 157 -53.70 -14.97 -7.19
N ILE A 158 -53.75 -15.25 -5.88
CA ILE A 158 -53.04 -16.41 -5.31
C ILE A 158 -53.81 -17.70 -5.70
N PRO A 159 -53.18 -18.66 -6.41
CA PRO A 159 -53.78 -19.98 -6.65
C PRO A 159 -53.85 -20.78 -5.34
N ASN A 160 -54.67 -21.85 -5.32
CA ASN A 160 -54.56 -22.87 -4.27
C ASN A 160 -53.25 -23.66 -4.48
N ILE A 161 -52.16 -23.15 -3.90
CA ILE A 161 -50.83 -23.76 -3.88
C ILE A 161 -50.70 -24.53 -2.56
N GLN A 162 -50.16 -25.74 -2.66
CA GLN A 162 -49.65 -26.47 -1.50
C GLN A 162 -48.14 -26.22 -1.42
N ILE A 163 -47.68 -25.90 -0.22
CA ILE A 163 -46.33 -25.43 0.10
C ILE A 163 -45.71 -26.44 1.06
N ASP A 164 -44.42 -26.71 0.85
CA ASP A 164 -43.61 -27.68 1.58
C ASP A 164 -42.30 -26.97 1.97
N ASP A 165 -42.29 -26.34 3.14
CA ASP A 165 -41.13 -25.60 3.65
C ASP A 165 -40.30 -26.51 4.57
N ASP A 166 -39.30 -27.19 4.00
CA ASP A 166 -38.28 -27.95 4.75
C ASP A 166 -37.05 -27.08 5.07
N GLY A 167 -36.62 -27.09 6.33
CA GLY A 167 -35.43 -26.38 6.79
C GLY A 167 -35.56 -24.86 6.88
N LEU A 168 -36.77 -24.31 6.77
CA LEU A 168 -37.08 -22.87 6.85
C LEU A 168 -36.61 -22.29 8.19
N SER A 169 -35.74 -21.26 8.17
CA SER A 169 -35.28 -20.59 9.40
C SER A 169 -35.33 -19.07 9.32
N PHE A 170 -35.97 -18.43 10.29
CA PHE A 170 -35.82 -17.02 10.65
C PHE A 170 -34.97 -16.92 11.92
N ASP A 171 -33.94 -16.09 11.92
CA ASP A 171 -33.13 -15.77 13.09
C ASP A 171 -32.96 -14.26 13.23
N ASN A 172 -33.18 -13.72 14.43
CA ASN A 172 -32.81 -12.37 14.83
C ASN A 172 -31.95 -12.36 16.09
N MET A 173 -30.96 -11.46 16.11
CA MET A 173 -30.42 -10.94 17.36
C MET A 173 -30.03 -9.47 17.23
N THR A 174 -30.37 -8.69 18.25
CA THR A 174 -30.02 -7.28 18.42
C THR A 174 -29.17 -7.09 19.67
N TRP A 175 -27.99 -6.47 19.60
CA TRP A 175 -27.06 -6.35 20.73
C TRP A 175 -26.21 -5.09 20.75
N MET A 176 -25.75 -4.70 21.95
CA MET A 176 -24.58 -3.85 22.12
C MET A 176 -23.33 -4.71 22.32
N GLN A 177 -22.19 -4.25 21.78
CA GLN A 177 -20.88 -4.88 21.97
C GLN A 177 -19.85 -3.86 22.47
N TYR A 178 -19.00 -4.33 23.39
CA TYR A 178 -17.87 -3.59 23.96
C TYR A 178 -16.61 -4.45 23.76
N GLY A 179 -15.69 -4.03 22.89
CA GLY A 179 -14.48 -4.79 22.58
C GLY A 179 -13.20 -4.04 22.95
N ILE A 180 -12.26 -4.73 23.61
CA ILE A 180 -10.91 -4.23 23.91
C ILE A 180 -9.92 -5.00 23.04
N THR A 181 -9.18 -4.28 22.20
CA THR A 181 -8.19 -4.84 21.27
C THR A 181 -6.77 -4.53 21.72
N TYR A 182 -5.88 -5.51 21.60
CA TYR A 182 -4.44 -5.29 21.64
C TYR A 182 -3.79 -5.94 20.42
N ALA A 183 -2.84 -5.23 19.80
CA ALA A 183 -2.03 -5.76 18.71
C ALA A 183 -0.55 -5.39 18.87
N ASN A 184 0.32 -6.25 18.36
CA ASN A 184 1.76 -6.04 18.37
C ASN A 184 2.44 -6.67 17.15
N THR A 185 3.62 -6.15 16.82
CA THR A 185 4.58 -6.87 15.98
C THR A 185 5.14 -8.04 16.76
N ILE A 186 4.99 -9.26 16.24
CA ILE A 186 5.42 -10.52 16.87
C ILE A 186 6.79 -10.95 16.33
N TYR A 187 7.06 -10.68 15.04
CA TYR A 187 8.34 -11.00 14.41
C TYR A 187 8.69 -9.93 13.37
N ASN A 188 9.96 -9.52 13.35
CA ASN A 188 10.50 -8.57 12.38
C ASN A 188 11.94 -8.98 12.03
N THR A 189 12.19 -9.30 10.76
CA THR A 189 13.53 -9.39 10.16
C THR A 189 13.65 -8.41 8.99
N ASP A 190 12.98 -7.27 9.14
CA ASP A 190 12.89 -6.12 8.24
C ASP A 190 12.21 -6.41 6.90
N LYS A 191 12.72 -7.38 6.14
CA LYS A 191 12.11 -7.90 4.91
C LYS A 191 10.87 -8.75 5.16
N HIS A 192 10.76 -9.37 6.33
CA HIS A 192 9.60 -10.14 6.75
C HIS A 192 9.08 -9.61 8.09
N PHE A 193 7.80 -9.24 8.10
CA PHE A 193 7.15 -8.59 9.24
C PHE A 193 5.85 -9.32 9.56
N LEU A 194 5.66 -9.71 10.83
CA LEU A 194 4.45 -10.40 11.29
C LEU A 194 3.83 -9.64 12.46
N LYS A 195 2.57 -9.28 12.30
CA LYS A 195 1.70 -8.67 13.30
C LYS A 195 0.73 -9.72 13.81
N GLY A 196 0.35 -9.63 15.08
CA GLY A 196 -0.80 -10.34 15.63
C GLY A 196 -1.60 -9.42 16.55
N GLY A 197 -2.90 -9.65 16.63
CA GLY A 197 -3.79 -8.92 17.51
C GLY A 197 -4.99 -9.78 17.91
N ALA A 198 -5.59 -9.44 19.05
CA ALA A 198 -6.77 -10.09 19.56
C ALA A 198 -7.70 -9.06 20.21
N THR A 199 -9.00 -9.33 20.11
CA THR A 199 -10.05 -8.49 20.70
C THR A 199 -10.88 -9.33 21.66
N LEU A 200 -10.90 -8.94 22.94
CA LEU A 200 -11.86 -9.45 23.91
C LEU A 200 -13.13 -8.62 23.80
N LYS A 201 -14.22 -9.23 23.35
CA LYS A 201 -15.55 -8.65 23.24
C LYS A 201 -16.43 -9.06 24.44
N PHE A 202 -17.30 -8.15 24.83
CA PHE A 202 -18.43 -8.37 25.71
C PHE A 202 -19.71 -7.99 24.98
N VAL A 203 -20.62 -8.94 24.81
CA VAL A 203 -21.91 -8.78 24.11
C VAL A 203 -23.04 -8.70 25.14
N HIS A 204 -23.92 -7.72 24.97
CA HIS A 204 -25.08 -7.49 25.82
C HIS A 204 -26.30 -7.37 24.88
N ALA A 205 -27.06 -8.44 24.72
CA ALA A 205 -28.15 -8.48 23.77
C ALA A 205 -29.37 -7.69 24.28
N VAL A 206 -29.91 -6.85 23.40
CA VAL A 206 -31.14 -6.09 23.63
C VAL A 206 -32.32 -7.00 23.41
N SER A 207 -32.32 -7.82 22.36
CA SER A 207 -33.41 -8.76 22.06
C SER A 207 -32.93 -9.85 21.10
N SER A 208 -33.73 -10.92 20.99
CA SER A 208 -33.58 -11.95 19.97
C SER A 208 -34.92 -12.64 19.73
N GLY A 209 -35.07 -13.25 18.56
CA GLY A 209 -36.17 -14.14 18.22
C GLY A 209 -35.74 -15.10 17.12
N TYR A 210 -36.27 -16.31 17.11
CA TYR A 210 -36.04 -17.32 16.09
C TYR A 210 -37.36 -18.04 15.76
N LEU A 211 -37.45 -18.53 14.53
CA LEU A 211 -38.43 -19.52 14.11
C LEU A 211 -37.70 -20.51 13.20
N TYR A 212 -37.84 -21.81 13.46
CA TYR A 212 -37.34 -22.88 12.61
C TYR A 212 -38.46 -23.89 12.32
N ALA A 213 -38.52 -24.46 11.13
CA ALA A 213 -39.50 -25.49 10.79
C ALA A 213 -38.89 -26.63 9.94
N ASN A 214 -39.22 -27.87 10.32
CA ASN A 214 -39.02 -29.07 9.50
C ASN A 214 -40.38 -29.46 8.88
N ASP A 215 -40.37 -30.03 7.66
CA ASP A 215 -41.54 -30.66 7.02
C ASP A 215 -42.86 -29.84 7.12
N LEU A 216 -42.79 -28.50 7.02
CA LEU A 216 -43.94 -27.62 7.22
C LEU A 216 -44.82 -27.62 5.96
N ASN A 217 -45.85 -28.47 5.98
CA ASN A 217 -46.70 -28.73 4.82
C ASN A 217 -48.08 -28.07 4.97
N TYR A 218 -48.40 -27.10 4.11
CA TYR A 218 -49.62 -26.28 4.25
C TYR A 218 -50.17 -25.79 2.91
N SER A 219 -51.38 -25.23 2.92
CA SER A 219 -52.03 -24.69 1.72
C SER A 219 -52.98 -23.52 2.03
N PHE A 220 -53.05 -22.56 1.11
CA PHE A 220 -53.96 -21.42 1.19
C PHE A 220 -55.29 -21.74 0.50
N VAL A 221 -56.27 -22.17 1.29
CA VAL A 221 -57.61 -22.57 0.80
C VAL A 221 -58.37 -21.38 0.19
N ASN A 222 -58.14 -20.18 0.72
CA ASN A 222 -58.68 -18.90 0.23
C ASN A 222 -57.93 -17.71 0.86
N ASP A 223 -58.46 -16.50 0.67
CA ASP A 223 -57.91 -15.23 1.16
C ASP A 223 -57.82 -15.09 2.70
N SER A 224 -58.35 -16.05 3.43
CA SER A 224 -58.55 -15.99 4.87
C SER A 224 -58.20 -17.28 5.61
N ILE A 225 -58.14 -18.44 4.95
CA ILE A 225 -57.95 -19.75 5.59
C ILE A 225 -56.67 -20.42 5.09
N ILE A 226 -55.82 -20.80 6.04
CA ILE A 226 -54.69 -21.71 5.85
C ILE A 226 -55.05 -23.08 6.46
N ASN A 227 -54.73 -24.14 5.74
CA ASN A 227 -54.73 -25.52 6.25
C ASN A 227 -53.27 -25.97 6.40
N ILE A 228 -52.92 -26.54 7.55
CA ILE A 228 -51.61 -27.09 7.86
C ILE A 228 -51.77 -28.60 8.02
N ALA A 229 -51.24 -29.37 7.08
CA ALA A 229 -51.35 -30.83 7.08
C ALA A 229 -50.43 -31.46 8.12
N ALA A 230 -49.20 -30.95 8.22
CA ALA A 230 -48.22 -31.29 9.24
C ALA A 230 -47.35 -30.06 9.57
N SER A 231 -46.90 -29.97 10.81
CA SER A 231 -45.96 -28.94 11.26
C SER A 231 -45.13 -29.45 12.44
N ASP A 232 -43.81 -29.37 12.31
CA ASP A 232 -42.83 -29.51 13.39
C ASP A 232 -41.99 -28.21 13.39
N PHE A 233 -42.22 -27.32 14.34
CA PHE A 233 -41.59 -25.99 14.34
C PHE A 233 -41.26 -25.45 15.72
N ASN A 234 -40.10 -24.80 15.81
CA ASN A 234 -39.54 -24.26 17.04
C ASN A 234 -39.56 -22.74 16.95
N TYR A 235 -40.30 -22.06 17.83
CA TYR A 235 -40.46 -20.62 17.83
C TYR A 235 -40.16 -20.04 19.22
N GLY A 236 -39.12 -19.22 19.33
CA GLY A 236 -38.72 -18.62 20.60
C GLY A 236 -38.28 -17.17 20.46
N HIS A 237 -38.51 -16.37 21.49
CA HIS A 237 -38.02 -15.00 21.56
C HIS A 237 -37.58 -14.64 22.98
N SER A 238 -36.97 -13.46 23.16
CA SER A 238 -36.52 -13.03 24.49
C SER A 238 -37.67 -12.54 25.38
N ASP A 239 -37.63 -12.94 26.66
CA ASP A 239 -38.57 -12.62 27.75
C ASP A 239 -38.93 -11.13 27.93
N ASN A 240 -38.05 -10.23 27.48
CA ASN A 240 -38.25 -8.80 27.55
C ASN A 240 -39.22 -8.25 26.47
N LEU A 241 -39.58 -9.05 25.46
CA LEU A 241 -40.49 -8.64 24.38
C LEU A 241 -41.97 -8.84 24.73
N ASN A 242 -42.31 -9.73 25.67
CA ASN A 242 -43.68 -10.20 25.95
C ASN A 242 -44.73 -9.08 26.12
N ASN A 243 -44.31 -7.88 26.57
CA ASN A 243 -45.21 -6.75 26.86
C ASN A 243 -44.87 -5.49 26.03
N ILE A 244 -44.35 -5.65 24.81
CA ILE A 244 -44.02 -4.52 23.92
C ILE A 244 -45.12 -4.34 22.87
N GLU A 245 -45.87 -3.24 23.01
CA GLU A 245 -46.78 -2.72 21.98
C GLU A 245 -45.97 -2.18 20.80
N PHE A 246 -46.34 -2.58 19.57
CA PHE A 246 -45.60 -2.24 18.35
C PHE A 246 -45.87 -0.82 17.81
N ASP A 247 -46.77 -0.06 18.44
CA ASP A 247 -47.31 1.20 17.92
C ASP A 247 -46.42 2.45 18.16
N SER A 248 -45.27 2.33 18.85
CA SER A 248 -44.35 3.48 18.96
C SER A 248 -42.87 3.17 19.22
N ILE A 249 -42.00 3.98 18.60
CA ILE A 249 -40.56 4.09 18.90
C ILE A 249 -40.31 4.41 20.40
N GLY A 250 -41.29 5.04 21.08
CA GLY A 250 -41.26 5.33 22.51
C GLY A 250 -41.39 4.10 23.42
N SER A 251 -41.79 2.93 22.90
CA SER A 251 -41.71 1.67 23.64
C SER A 251 -40.33 1.03 23.55
N LEU A 252 -39.61 1.20 22.44
CA LEU A 252 -38.26 0.65 22.26
C LEU A 252 -37.22 1.26 23.22
N THR A 253 -37.42 2.51 23.67
CA THR A 253 -36.54 3.13 24.69
C THR A 253 -36.73 2.56 26.10
N LYS A 254 -37.72 1.68 26.31
CA LYS A 254 -37.98 0.97 27.57
C LYS A 254 -37.34 -0.44 27.60
N LEU A 255 -36.80 -0.91 26.49
CA LEU A 255 -36.13 -2.21 26.38
C LEU A 255 -34.98 -2.31 27.39
N LYS A 256 -35.02 -3.35 28.22
CA LYS A 256 -33.87 -3.81 29.01
C LYS A 256 -33.11 -4.85 28.19
N PHE A 257 -31.82 -5.03 28.47
CA PHE A 257 -31.06 -6.14 27.89
C PHE A 257 -31.67 -7.48 28.28
N ALA A 258 -31.86 -8.35 27.28
CA ALA A 258 -32.42 -9.70 27.40
C ALA A 258 -31.39 -10.74 27.83
N SER A 259 -30.10 -10.49 27.61
CA SER A 259 -29.03 -11.40 27.99
C SER A 259 -28.22 -10.89 29.18
N LYS A 260 -27.54 -11.81 29.86
CA LYS A 260 -26.34 -11.45 30.65
C LYS A 260 -25.21 -11.05 29.70
N LEU A 261 -24.21 -10.34 30.23
CA LEU A 261 -23.01 -9.97 29.47
C LEU A 261 -22.21 -11.23 29.08
N ALA A 262 -22.14 -11.54 27.79
CA ALA A 262 -21.51 -12.74 27.24
C ALA A 262 -20.12 -12.43 26.66
N PRO A 263 -19.08 -13.25 26.91
CA PRO A 263 -17.76 -13.06 26.31
C PRO A 263 -17.74 -13.54 24.85
N ALA A 264 -16.97 -12.84 24.02
CA ALA A 264 -16.68 -13.22 22.64
C ALA A 264 -15.26 -12.80 22.25
N PHE A 265 -14.73 -13.35 21.16
CA PHE A 265 -13.33 -13.19 20.79
C PHE A 265 -13.14 -12.97 19.29
N ASP A 266 -12.23 -12.05 18.96
CA ASP A 266 -11.58 -11.98 17.64
C ASP A 266 -10.09 -12.28 17.80
N ILE A 267 -9.49 -12.90 16.79
CA ILE A 267 -8.04 -13.04 16.65
C ILE A 267 -7.63 -12.80 15.20
N GLY A 268 -6.50 -12.14 15.00
CA GLY A 268 -5.98 -11.85 13.67
C GLY A 268 -4.45 -11.82 13.61
N PHE A 269 -3.94 -12.11 12.42
CA PHE A 269 -2.52 -12.08 12.08
C PHE A 269 -2.34 -11.41 10.73
N VAL A 270 -1.30 -10.59 10.57
CA VAL A 270 -0.94 -9.96 9.29
C VAL A 270 0.55 -10.14 9.03
N TYR A 271 0.87 -10.86 7.97
CA TYR A 271 2.21 -10.96 7.40
C TYR A 271 2.40 -9.88 6.33
N GLU A 272 3.58 -9.27 6.27
CA GLU A 272 4.01 -8.35 5.23
C GLU A 272 5.40 -8.72 4.71
N TYR A 273 5.56 -8.72 3.39
CA TYR A 273 6.86 -8.81 2.73
C TYR A 273 7.29 -7.42 2.23
N ARG A 274 8.49 -7.00 2.64
CA ARG A 274 9.02 -5.65 2.47
C ARG A 274 10.39 -5.72 1.78
N PRO A 275 10.47 -5.87 0.45
CA PRO A 275 11.77 -6.03 -0.22
C PRO A 275 12.64 -4.77 -0.11
N ASP A 276 12.02 -3.61 -0.31
CA ASP A 276 12.65 -2.30 -0.49
C ASP A 276 12.79 -1.56 0.87
N VAL A 277 13.29 -2.26 1.89
CA VAL A 277 13.25 -1.82 3.30
C VAL A 277 13.81 -0.42 3.51
N ASP A 278 14.93 -0.12 2.86
CA ASP A 278 15.75 1.05 3.17
C ASP A 278 15.13 2.36 2.64
N GLU A 279 14.28 2.29 1.59
CA GLU A 279 13.38 3.40 1.16
C GLU A 279 12.46 3.89 2.30
N PHE A 280 12.25 3.09 3.35
CA PHE A 280 11.32 3.36 4.44
C PHE A 280 12.00 3.58 5.78
N ARG A 281 13.33 3.72 5.80
CA ARG A 281 14.14 4.03 6.97
C ARG A 281 14.56 5.50 6.97
N ARG A 282 14.84 6.06 8.15
CA ARG A 282 15.42 7.39 8.34
C ARG A 282 16.46 7.36 9.46
N LYS A 283 17.62 7.97 9.20
CA LYS A 283 18.70 8.27 10.16
C LYS A 283 18.21 9.32 11.17
N LYS A 284 18.24 9.01 12.47
CA LYS A 284 17.91 9.97 13.54
C LYS A 284 19.13 10.85 13.89
N PRO A 285 18.94 11.97 14.62
CA PRO A 285 20.05 12.75 15.17
C PRO A 285 21.00 12.01 16.13
N ASP A 286 20.62 10.82 16.61
CA ASP A 286 21.48 9.93 17.43
C ASP A 286 22.27 8.90 16.59
N GLY A 287 22.19 8.98 15.25
CA GLY A 287 22.82 8.06 14.30
C GLY A 287 22.09 6.72 14.12
N THR A 288 21.05 6.43 14.91
CA THR A 288 20.26 5.19 14.76
C THR A 288 19.16 5.36 13.72
N TYR A 289 18.76 4.26 13.06
CA TYR A 289 17.67 4.29 12.08
C TYR A 289 16.31 3.99 12.73
N GLU A 290 15.24 4.58 12.17
CA GLU A 290 13.85 4.20 12.46
C GLU A 290 12.99 4.14 11.20
N TYR A 291 11.83 3.46 11.29
CA TYR A 291 10.91 3.32 10.17
C TYR A 291 9.97 4.52 10.03
N MET A 292 9.83 5.02 8.80
CA MET A 292 8.79 5.98 8.44
C MET A 292 7.40 5.35 8.68
N HIS A 293 6.71 5.82 9.72
CA HIS A 293 5.38 5.33 10.06
C HIS A 293 4.28 5.79 9.10
N HIS A 294 4.52 6.85 8.32
CA HIS A 294 3.51 7.43 7.42
C HIS A 294 3.55 6.87 5.99
N LYS A 295 4.60 6.13 5.59
CA LYS A 295 4.72 5.44 4.29
C LYS A 295 4.23 3.98 4.42
N ASN A 296 3.78 3.39 3.31
CA ASN A 296 3.40 1.98 3.24
C ASN A 296 4.57 1.12 2.71
N LYS A 297 4.95 0.10 3.48
CA LYS A 297 6.31 -0.48 3.45
C LYS A 297 6.41 -1.87 2.79
N TYR A 298 5.29 -2.47 2.41
CA TYR A 298 5.24 -3.83 1.85
C TYR A 298 5.04 -3.83 0.34
N LYS A 299 5.47 -4.92 -0.31
CA LYS A 299 5.10 -5.25 -1.69
C LYS A 299 3.85 -6.14 -1.74
N PHE A 300 3.75 -7.10 -0.83
CA PHE A 300 2.51 -7.83 -0.56
C PHE A 300 2.27 -8.04 0.95
N LYS A 301 1.00 -8.16 1.32
CA LYS A 301 0.48 -8.29 2.68
C LYS A 301 -0.58 -9.41 2.70
N VAL A 302 -0.54 -10.27 3.71
CA VAL A 302 -1.47 -11.38 3.91
C VAL A 302 -2.04 -11.28 5.32
N GLY A 303 -3.29 -10.87 5.44
CA GLY A 303 -4.06 -10.93 6.68
C GLY A 303 -4.90 -12.21 6.76
N VAL A 304 -5.05 -12.75 7.96
CA VAL A 304 -6.05 -13.76 8.30
C VAL A 304 -6.66 -13.37 9.64
N SER A 305 -7.98 -13.49 9.80
CA SER A 305 -8.67 -13.24 11.06
C SER A 305 -9.88 -14.16 11.24
N ILE A 306 -10.12 -14.56 12.48
CA ILE A 306 -11.35 -15.22 12.93
C ILE A 306 -12.06 -14.23 13.84
N LEU A 307 -13.32 -13.95 13.54
CA LEU A 307 -14.13 -12.89 14.14
C LEU A 307 -15.36 -13.47 14.85
N ASP A 308 -15.87 -12.74 15.84
CA ASP A 308 -17.14 -12.97 16.51
C ASP A 308 -17.33 -14.41 17.03
N VAL A 309 -16.29 -14.98 17.62
CA VAL A 309 -16.34 -16.31 18.24
C VAL A 309 -17.00 -16.20 19.62
N GLY A 310 -18.26 -16.63 19.71
CA GLY A 310 -19.01 -16.68 20.97
C GLY A 310 -20.47 -17.13 20.79
N LYS A 311 -21.20 -17.20 21.90
CA LYS A 311 -22.65 -17.44 21.94
C LYS A 311 -23.30 -16.56 23.03
N VAL A 312 -24.59 -16.25 22.89
CA VAL A 312 -25.37 -15.47 23.85
C VAL A 312 -26.57 -16.30 24.31
N LYS A 313 -26.78 -16.43 25.63
CA LYS A 313 -27.90 -17.18 26.22
C LYS A 313 -29.01 -16.23 26.69
N PHE A 314 -30.25 -16.61 26.40
CA PHE A 314 -31.49 -15.86 26.66
C PHE A 314 -32.47 -16.71 27.49
N THR A 315 -33.45 -16.05 28.11
CA THR A 315 -34.70 -16.68 28.59
C THR A 315 -35.72 -16.67 27.45
N LYS A 316 -36.52 -17.74 27.30
CA LYS A 316 -37.66 -17.76 26.36
C LYS A 316 -38.79 -16.84 26.84
N GLY A 317 -39.60 -16.37 25.88
CA GLY A 317 -40.83 -15.64 26.13
C GLY A 317 -41.95 -16.56 26.64
N ASN A 318 -42.96 -15.96 27.29
CA ASN A 318 -44.12 -16.72 27.74
C ASN A 318 -44.85 -17.31 26.53
N ASN A 319 -45.19 -18.59 26.57
CA ASN A 319 -45.92 -19.27 25.50
C ASN A 319 -45.15 -19.34 24.16
N SER A 320 -43.83 -19.13 24.20
CA SER A 320 -42.90 -19.46 23.11
C SER A 320 -42.11 -20.73 23.45
N GLY A 321 -41.83 -21.57 22.46
CA GLY A 321 -41.16 -22.86 22.60
C GLY A 321 -41.28 -23.71 21.33
N ASP A 322 -41.21 -25.02 21.49
CA ASP A 322 -41.25 -25.98 20.39
C ASP A 322 -42.67 -26.56 20.23
N PHE A 323 -43.16 -26.72 18.99
CA PHE A 323 -44.58 -26.97 18.67
C PHE A 323 -44.76 -28.04 17.58
N GLY A 324 -45.70 -28.97 17.82
CA GLY A 324 -46.15 -29.97 16.85
C GLY A 324 -47.63 -29.82 16.45
N GLY A 325 -48.00 -30.32 15.28
CA GLY A 325 -49.41 -30.38 14.86
C GLY A 325 -49.66 -31.10 13.53
N THR A 326 -50.90 -31.55 13.33
CA THR A 326 -51.39 -32.14 12.07
C THR A 326 -52.87 -31.81 11.83
N ASP A 327 -53.27 -31.64 10.57
CA ASP A 327 -54.65 -31.35 10.13
C ASP A 327 -55.28 -30.07 10.76
N GLU A 328 -54.46 -29.07 11.13
CA GLU A 328 -54.95 -27.79 11.64
C GLU A 328 -55.49 -26.87 10.54
N SER A 329 -56.49 -26.05 10.88
CA SER A 329 -57.15 -25.13 9.95
C SER A 329 -57.66 -23.91 10.68
N PHE A 330 -57.17 -22.72 10.30
CA PHE A 330 -57.53 -21.48 10.98
C PHE A 330 -57.62 -20.26 10.08
N ASN A 331 -58.31 -19.23 10.57
CA ASN A 331 -58.53 -18.00 9.82
C ASN A 331 -57.42 -16.99 10.16
N ILE A 332 -56.60 -16.64 9.17
CA ILE A 332 -55.44 -15.74 9.31
C ILE A 332 -55.86 -14.34 9.82
N ASN A 333 -57.11 -13.91 9.59
CA ASN A 333 -57.61 -12.64 10.11
C ASN A 333 -58.00 -12.69 11.60
N GLN A 334 -57.86 -13.84 12.28
CA GLN A 334 -57.96 -13.94 13.75
C GLN A 334 -56.65 -13.53 14.46
N PHE A 335 -55.53 -13.50 13.73
CA PHE A 335 -54.25 -13.01 14.23
C PHE A 335 -54.28 -11.48 14.26
N SER A 336 -54.60 -10.90 15.42
CA SER A 336 -54.19 -9.52 15.71
C SER A 336 -52.70 -9.50 16.05
N LEU A 337 -52.03 -8.40 15.71
CA LEU A 337 -50.58 -8.22 15.86
C LEU A 337 -50.29 -6.91 16.59
N GLU A 338 -50.86 -6.77 17.78
CA GLU A 338 -50.72 -5.59 18.63
C GLU A 338 -49.42 -5.65 19.47
N ASN A 339 -48.98 -6.88 19.78
CA ASN A 339 -47.78 -7.23 20.54
C ASN A 339 -47.39 -8.70 20.25
N ILE A 340 -46.24 -9.16 20.74
CA ILE A 340 -45.77 -10.54 20.49
C ILE A 340 -46.62 -11.60 21.21
N GLN A 341 -47.08 -11.31 22.43
CA GLN A 341 -47.95 -12.21 23.23
C GLN A 341 -49.24 -12.61 22.48
N SER A 342 -49.79 -11.74 21.62
CA SER A 342 -50.95 -12.08 20.80
C SER A 342 -50.67 -13.14 19.70
N LEU A 343 -49.41 -13.29 19.28
CA LEU A 343 -48.97 -14.43 18.46
C LEU A 343 -48.72 -15.66 19.35
N ASP A 344 -47.95 -15.50 20.43
CA ASP A 344 -47.57 -16.59 21.34
C ASP A 344 -48.80 -17.33 21.89
N ASP A 345 -49.80 -16.59 22.36
CA ASP A 345 -51.08 -17.10 22.85
C ASP A 345 -51.91 -17.76 21.73
N THR A 346 -51.74 -17.34 20.47
CA THR A 346 -52.42 -17.94 19.32
C THR A 346 -51.76 -19.25 18.91
N LEU A 347 -50.42 -19.34 18.92
CA LEU A 347 -49.68 -20.56 18.63
C LEU A 347 -49.95 -21.64 19.69
N GLN A 348 -49.86 -21.29 20.98
CA GLN A 348 -50.18 -22.20 22.08
C GLN A 348 -51.67 -22.61 22.14
N ALA A 349 -52.58 -21.81 21.56
CA ALA A 349 -53.98 -22.18 21.40
C ALA A 349 -54.27 -23.00 20.12
N LYS A 350 -53.24 -23.31 19.31
CA LYS A 350 -53.39 -23.95 17.99
C LYS A 350 -52.49 -25.16 17.74
N PHE A 351 -51.36 -25.29 18.41
CA PHE A 351 -50.42 -26.39 18.23
C PHE A 351 -50.16 -27.07 19.58
N ASP A 352 -49.83 -28.37 19.54
CA ASP A 352 -49.42 -29.10 20.73
C ASP A 352 -48.00 -28.65 21.12
N ALA A 353 -47.87 -28.01 22.29
CA ALA A 353 -46.58 -27.61 22.83
C ALA A 353 -45.76 -28.86 23.24
N LEU A 354 -44.50 -28.90 22.82
CA LEU A 354 -43.56 -30.00 23.07
C LEU A 354 -42.74 -29.77 24.35
N ASP A 355 -41.90 -30.73 24.73
CA ASP A 355 -41.03 -30.65 25.92
C ASP A 355 -39.74 -29.90 25.57
N ASP A 356 -39.49 -28.79 26.25
CA ASP A 356 -38.55 -27.74 25.81
C ASP A 356 -37.87 -27.00 26.98
N ASP A 357 -36.69 -26.45 26.74
CA ASP A 357 -35.83 -25.75 27.69
C ASP A 357 -36.26 -24.27 27.81
N ASP A 358 -36.48 -23.76 29.04
CA ASP A 358 -36.82 -22.34 29.38
C ASP A 358 -35.87 -21.27 28.75
N THR A 359 -34.79 -21.69 28.09
CA THR A 359 -33.66 -20.85 27.71
C THR A 359 -32.94 -21.31 26.44
N TYR A 360 -32.88 -20.48 25.41
CA TYR A 360 -32.18 -20.75 24.15
C TYR A 360 -30.82 -20.03 24.08
N THR A 361 -29.98 -20.36 23.08
CA THR A 361 -28.63 -19.80 22.95
C THR A 361 -28.24 -19.51 21.50
N VAL A 362 -28.21 -18.23 21.14
CA VAL A 362 -27.86 -17.75 19.80
C VAL A 362 -26.35 -17.79 19.58
N SER A 363 -25.92 -18.32 18.44
CA SER A 363 -24.54 -18.25 17.99
C SER A 363 -24.24 -16.88 17.38
N LEU A 364 -23.14 -16.24 17.82
CA LEU A 364 -22.65 -15.00 17.19
C LEU A 364 -22.25 -15.23 15.73
N PRO A 365 -22.21 -14.17 14.89
CA PRO A 365 -21.95 -14.30 13.45
C PRO A 365 -20.47 -14.53 13.15
N SER A 366 -19.96 -15.69 13.58
CA SER A 366 -18.55 -16.03 13.52
C SER A 366 -18.07 -16.12 12.07
N ALA A 367 -16.98 -15.44 11.73
CA ALA A 367 -16.49 -15.34 10.35
C ALA A 367 -14.98 -15.55 10.24
N LEU A 368 -14.54 -16.06 9.09
CA LEU A 368 -13.13 -16.12 8.66
C LEU A 368 -12.92 -15.08 7.55
N SER A 369 -12.00 -14.14 7.74
CA SER A 369 -11.55 -13.22 6.70
C SER A 369 -10.10 -13.52 6.33
N VAL A 370 -9.82 -13.56 5.03
CA VAL A 370 -8.47 -13.70 4.47
C VAL A 370 -8.23 -12.49 3.58
N GLN A 371 -7.19 -11.71 3.82
CA GLN A 371 -6.95 -10.42 3.16
C GLN A 371 -5.63 -10.46 2.39
N LEU A 372 -5.68 -10.73 1.09
CA LEU A 372 -4.51 -10.79 0.21
C LEU A 372 -4.34 -9.43 -0.50
N ASP A 373 -3.27 -8.70 -0.22
CA ASP A 373 -3.13 -7.30 -0.62
C ASP A 373 -1.79 -7.01 -1.28
N TYR A 374 -1.80 -6.39 -2.47
CA TYR A 374 -0.62 -6.15 -3.28
C TYR A 374 -0.45 -4.66 -3.62
N ARG A 375 0.75 -4.12 -3.36
CA ARG A 375 1.13 -2.74 -3.69
C ARG A 375 1.68 -2.68 -5.12
N ILE A 376 1.05 -1.89 -5.99
CA ILE A 376 1.46 -1.76 -7.39
C ILE A 376 2.61 -0.73 -7.48
N LYS A 377 2.28 0.56 -7.64
CA LYS A 377 3.15 1.75 -7.54
C LYS A 377 2.24 2.98 -7.30
N GLY A 378 2.79 4.12 -6.88
CA GLY A 378 2.08 5.41 -6.93
C GLY A 378 0.77 5.50 -6.15
N GLY A 379 0.64 4.81 -5.01
CA GLY A 379 -0.59 4.80 -4.20
C GLY A 379 -1.65 3.77 -4.64
N PHE A 380 -1.42 3.02 -5.73
CA PHE A 380 -2.35 1.99 -6.20
C PHE A 380 -2.09 0.61 -5.59
N TYR A 381 -3.17 -0.06 -5.19
CA TYR A 381 -3.20 -1.39 -4.58
C TYR A 381 -4.31 -2.24 -5.19
N VAL A 382 -4.21 -3.56 -5.04
CA VAL A 382 -5.32 -4.48 -5.27
C VAL A 382 -5.44 -5.45 -4.09
N ASN A 383 -6.66 -5.66 -3.62
CA ASN A 383 -7.02 -6.52 -2.51
C ASN A 383 -7.92 -7.66 -2.99
N LEU A 384 -7.63 -8.90 -2.62
CA LEU A 384 -8.55 -10.03 -2.71
C LEU A 384 -8.93 -10.47 -1.29
N ASN A 385 -10.20 -10.37 -0.96
CA ASN A 385 -10.74 -10.67 0.37
C ASN A 385 -11.92 -11.65 0.30
N PRO A 386 -11.67 -12.96 0.44
CA PRO A 386 -12.67 -13.94 0.85
C PRO A 386 -13.05 -13.73 2.32
N PHE A 387 -14.34 -13.59 2.57
CA PHE A 387 -14.97 -13.46 3.87
C PHE A 387 -16.04 -14.54 4.00
N ILE A 388 -15.90 -15.45 4.96
CA ILE A 388 -16.65 -16.73 5.02
C ILE A 388 -17.38 -16.84 6.35
N ALA A 389 -18.69 -17.08 6.32
CA ALA A 389 -19.50 -17.32 7.51
C ALA A 389 -19.26 -18.75 8.05
N LEU A 390 -18.81 -18.87 9.30
CA LEU A 390 -18.41 -20.13 9.94
C LEU A 390 -19.54 -20.83 10.72
N ASN A 391 -20.71 -20.20 10.78
CA ASN A 391 -21.88 -20.69 11.49
C ASN A 391 -23.11 -20.92 10.60
N ARG A 392 -23.09 -20.50 9.32
CA ARG A 392 -24.27 -20.52 8.44
C ARG A 392 -24.88 -21.91 8.26
N ASN A 393 -24.04 -22.92 7.97
CA ASN A 393 -24.47 -24.31 7.73
C ASN A 393 -24.30 -25.16 9.01
N ARG A 394 -24.92 -24.72 10.12
CA ARG A 394 -24.96 -25.50 11.36
C ARG A 394 -26.34 -26.09 11.60
N ASP A 395 -26.31 -27.16 12.39
CA ASP A 395 -27.44 -27.71 13.17
C ASP A 395 -28.55 -26.66 13.42
N PRO A 396 -29.72 -26.79 12.79
CA PRO A 396 -30.74 -25.75 12.79
C PRO A 396 -31.50 -25.62 14.12
N GLU A 397 -31.46 -26.64 14.98
CA GLU A 397 -31.93 -26.58 16.37
C GLU A 397 -31.14 -25.53 17.20
N GLN A 398 -30.02 -25.01 16.67
CA GLN A 398 -29.19 -23.98 17.31
C GLN A 398 -29.31 -22.63 16.60
N SER A 399 -30.16 -21.76 17.14
CA SER A 399 -30.37 -20.36 16.70
C SER A 399 -29.04 -19.64 16.41
N ARG A 400 -28.97 -18.89 15.31
CA ARG A 400 -27.73 -18.33 14.76
C ARG A 400 -28.00 -17.04 13.98
N VAL A 401 -27.23 -15.99 14.25
CA VAL A 401 -27.12 -14.88 13.29
C VAL A 401 -25.84 -15.03 12.48
N SER A 402 -25.85 -14.77 11.18
CA SER A 402 -24.71 -15.00 10.28
C SER A 402 -24.42 -13.82 9.34
N GLU A 403 -23.13 -13.61 9.05
CA GLU A 403 -22.70 -12.74 7.95
C GLU A 403 -22.91 -13.44 6.60
N ILE A 404 -22.82 -12.68 5.50
CA ILE A 404 -22.92 -13.22 4.15
C ILE A 404 -21.53 -13.62 3.63
N THR A 405 -21.34 -14.88 3.26
CA THR A 405 -20.14 -15.36 2.57
C THR A 405 -19.95 -14.62 1.25
N THR A 406 -18.85 -13.90 1.15
CA THR A 406 -18.56 -12.95 0.07
C THR A 406 -17.09 -13.02 -0.31
N ILE A 407 -16.79 -13.08 -1.60
CA ILE A 407 -15.44 -12.88 -2.15
C ILE A 407 -15.39 -11.54 -2.86
N SER A 408 -14.38 -10.73 -2.57
CA SER A 408 -14.25 -9.37 -3.09
C SER A 408 -12.86 -9.09 -3.66
N LEU A 409 -12.80 -8.52 -4.86
CA LEU A 409 -11.59 -7.99 -5.50
C LEU A 409 -11.69 -6.46 -5.55
N THR A 410 -10.89 -5.77 -4.74
CA THR A 410 -10.88 -4.31 -4.64
C THR A 410 -9.56 -3.74 -5.19
N PRO A 411 -9.50 -3.29 -6.46
CA PRO A 411 -8.56 -2.25 -6.84
C PRO A 411 -8.85 -0.96 -6.05
N ARG A 412 -7.81 -0.32 -5.50
CA ARG A 412 -7.93 0.97 -4.78
C ARG A 412 -6.74 1.89 -5.00
N PHE A 413 -6.98 3.18 -4.83
CA PHE A 413 -5.95 4.21 -4.63
C PHE A 413 -6.03 4.71 -3.19
N GLU A 414 -4.92 4.68 -2.45
CA GLU A 414 -4.85 5.17 -1.07
C GLU A 414 -3.69 6.15 -0.83
N SER A 415 -3.99 7.18 -0.05
CA SER A 415 -3.07 8.24 0.39
C SER A 415 -3.43 8.68 1.82
N ARG A 416 -2.65 9.60 2.41
CA ARG A 416 -2.94 10.18 3.73
C ARG A 416 -4.38 10.73 3.83
N TRP A 417 -4.81 11.48 2.82
CA TRP A 417 -6.05 12.27 2.84
C TRP A 417 -7.19 11.68 2.00
N ILE A 418 -6.87 10.96 0.93
CA ILE A 418 -7.86 10.41 -0.02
C ILE A 418 -7.69 8.89 -0.12
N ASP A 419 -8.79 8.16 -0.09
CA ASP A 419 -8.90 6.74 -0.45
C ASP A 419 -10.06 6.57 -1.42
N VAL A 420 -9.86 5.75 -2.46
CA VAL A 420 -10.88 5.39 -3.46
C VAL A 420 -10.76 3.90 -3.73
N GLY A 421 -11.67 3.11 -3.18
CA GLY A 421 -11.80 1.68 -3.45
C GLY A 421 -12.96 1.39 -4.42
N LEU A 422 -12.76 0.42 -5.30
CA LEU A 422 -13.79 -0.10 -6.21
C LEU A 422 -13.98 -1.61 -5.97
N PRO A 423 -14.64 -2.04 -4.88
CA PRO A 423 -14.85 -3.46 -4.61
C PRO A 423 -15.75 -4.10 -5.67
N ILE A 424 -15.24 -5.11 -6.37
CA ILE A 424 -16.01 -6.05 -7.19
C ILE A 424 -16.28 -7.26 -6.31
N SER A 425 -17.54 -7.59 -6.01
CA SER A 425 -17.87 -8.71 -5.10
C SER A 425 -18.84 -9.72 -5.69
N TYR A 426 -18.69 -10.96 -5.24
CA TYR A 426 -19.61 -12.08 -5.47
C TYR A 426 -19.97 -12.72 -4.12
N ASN A 427 -21.25 -13.02 -3.88
CA ASN A 427 -21.71 -13.63 -2.64
C ASN A 427 -22.54 -14.90 -2.84
N GLU A 428 -22.84 -15.60 -1.75
CA GLU A 428 -23.56 -16.89 -1.78
C GLU A 428 -25.02 -16.81 -2.28
N TYR A 429 -25.60 -15.61 -2.39
CA TYR A 429 -26.87 -15.38 -3.09
C TYR A 429 -26.73 -15.30 -4.62
N ASN A 430 -25.53 -15.56 -5.13
CA ASN A 430 -25.12 -15.43 -6.53
C ASN A 430 -25.21 -14.00 -7.08
N ASN A 431 -25.29 -13.00 -6.19
CA ASN A 431 -25.26 -11.60 -6.58
C ASN A 431 -23.83 -11.18 -6.92
N THR A 432 -23.68 -10.44 -8.02
CA THR A 432 -22.41 -9.82 -8.44
C THR A 432 -22.58 -8.31 -8.37
N ASN A 433 -21.78 -7.66 -7.54
CA ASN A 433 -21.90 -6.24 -7.22
C ASN A 433 -20.63 -5.47 -7.65
N LEU A 434 -20.78 -4.19 -7.98
CA LEU A 434 -19.65 -3.26 -8.16
C LEU A 434 -19.87 -2.04 -7.26
N GLY A 435 -19.01 -1.89 -6.26
CA GLY A 435 -19.06 -0.84 -5.26
C GLY A 435 -18.06 0.29 -5.47
N LEU A 436 -18.31 1.39 -4.76
CA LEU A 436 -17.47 2.59 -4.70
C LEU A 436 -17.38 3.03 -3.24
N SER A 437 -16.15 3.10 -2.73
CA SER A 437 -15.87 3.44 -1.34
C SER A 437 -14.86 4.59 -1.29
N LEU A 438 -15.24 5.71 -0.68
CA LEU A 438 -14.46 6.95 -0.60
C LEU A 438 -14.11 7.29 0.85
N ARG A 439 -12.85 7.67 1.10
CA ARG A 439 -12.43 8.33 2.35
C ARG A 439 -11.83 9.68 2.00
N LEU A 440 -12.41 10.74 2.55
CA LEU A 440 -12.02 12.13 2.37
C LEU A 440 -11.66 12.69 3.76
N GLY A 441 -10.40 12.51 4.14
CA GLY A 441 -9.86 12.88 5.45
C GLY A 441 -10.62 12.23 6.61
N PRO A 442 -11.39 13.00 7.39
CA PRO A 442 -12.20 12.47 8.50
C PRO A 442 -13.50 11.75 8.07
N VAL A 443 -13.96 11.91 6.82
CA VAL A 443 -15.22 11.31 6.34
C VAL A 443 -14.95 10.04 5.57
N ILE A 444 -15.70 8.97 5.83
CA ILE A 444 -15.86 7.82 4.94
C ILE A 444 -17.29 7.84 4.39
N VAL A 445 -17.46 7.54 3.10
CA VAL A 445 -18.75 7.30 2.46
C VAL A 445 -18.61 6.23 1.38
N GLY A 446 -19.58 5.34 1.17
CA GLY A 446 -19.49 4.34 0.10
C GLY A 446 -20.74 3.51 -0.12
N THR A 447 -20.64 2.49 -0.96
CA THR A 447 -21.64 1.42 -1.20
C THR A 447 -20.94 0.28 -1.93
N ASN A 448 -21.34 -0.97 -1.71
CA ASN A 448 -20.79 -2.14 -2.38
C ASN A 448 -21.53 -2.47 -3.68
N ASP A 449 -22.66 -1.81 -3.99
CA ASP A 449 -23.32 -1.93 -5.29
C ASP A 449 -23.90 -0.62 -5.86
N PHE A 450 -23.09 0.10 -6.63
CA PHE A 450 -23.57 1.18 -7.52
C PHE A 450 -23.80 0.71 -8.96
N LEU A 451 -23.46 -0.55 -9.30
CA LEU A 451 -23.69 -1.13 -10.63
C LEU A 451 -25.13 -0.93 -11.15
N PRO A 452 -26.19 -1.07 -10.33
CA PRO A 452 -27.57 -0.96 -10.80
C PRO A 452 -27.91 0.46 -11.25
N LEU A 453 -27.37 1.47 -10.55
CA LEU A 453 -27.58 2.91 -10.82
C LEU A 453 -27.04 3.33 -12.20
N ILE A 454 -26.17 2.51 -12.81
CA ILE A 454 -25.60 2.75 -14.16
C ILE A 454 -26.11 1.72 -15.18
N SER A 455 -26.38 0.48 -14.76
CA SER A 455 -26.71 -0.63 -15.67
C SER A 455 -28.21 -0.94 -15.84
N LYS A 456 -29.10 -0.31 -15.05
CA LYS A 456 -30.56 -0.59 -15.02
C LYS A 456 -30.90 -2.08 -14.84
N LYS A 457 -30.14 -2.77 -13.98
CA LYS A 457 -30.45 -4.13 -13.53
C LYS A 457 -31.12 -4.09 -12.17
N ASN A 458 -31.96 -5.07 -11.88
CA ASN A 458 -32.66 -5.16 -10.59
C ASN A 458 -31.66 -5.43 -9.45
N ILE A 459 -31.92 -4.82 -8.30
CA ILE A 459 -31.09 -4.81 -7.10
C ILE A 459 -31.58 -5.90 -6.16
N TYR A 460 -30.81 -6.98 -6.04
CA TYR A 460 -31.07 -8.08 -5.09
C TYR A 460 -30.31 -7.91 -3.77
N GLY A 461 -29.34 -7.00 -3.72
CA GLY A 461 -28.73 -6.54 -2.47
C GLY A 461 -28.24 -5.10 -2.58
N THR A 462 -28.37 -4.35 -1.49
CA THR A 462 -27.94 -2.96 -1.38
C THR A 462 -27.30 -2.71 -0.02
N ASP A 463 -26.28 -1.86 -0.05
CA ASP A 463 -25.72 -1.21 1.12
C ASP A 463 -25.30 0.22 0.76
N PHE A 464 -24.70 0.87 1.75
CA PHE A 464 -24.10 2.20 1.74
C PHE A 464 -22.96 2.15 2.78
N HIS A 465 -22.24 3.21 3.08
CA HIS A 465 -21.58 3.37 4.39
C HIS A 465 -21.38 4.85 4.68
N VAL A 466 -21.32 5.19 5.96
CA VAL A 466 -20.82 6.49 6.40
C VAL A 466 -20.06 6.35 7.71
N ALA A 467 -18.93 7.06 7.84
CA ALA A 467 -18.27 7.29 9.12
C ALA A 467 -17.76 8.73 9.23
N ILE A 468 -17.70 9.23 10.47
CA ILE A 468 -17.03 10.48 10.82
C ILE A 468 -15.95 10.17 11.86
N LYS A 469 -14.72 10.58 11.58
CA LYS A 469 -13.51 10.18 12.31
C LYS A 469 -12.67 11.38 12.76
N ILE A 470 -11.84 11.17 13.79
CA ILE A 470 -10.74 12.06 14.18
C ILE A 470 -9.41 11.32 13.90
N PRO A 471 -8.84 11.46 12.68
CA PRO A 471 -7.60 10.80 12.29
C PRO A 471 -6.36 11.64 12.64
N ILE A 472 -5.52 11.19 13.58
CA ILE A 472 -4.24 11.81 13.94
C ILE A 472 -3.08 10.99 13.35
N ALA A 473 -2.77 11.27 12.08
CA ALA A 473 -1.70 10.59 11.34
C ALA A 473 -0.30 10.93 11.87
N TYR A 474 0.64 10.00 11.75
CA TYR A 474 2.07 10.34 11.93
C TYR A 474 2.46 11.44 10.93
N GLY A 475 3.18 12.46 11.37
CA GLY A 475 3.81 13.42 10.46
C GLY A 475 4.96 12.77 9.67
N GLY A 476 5.20 13.25 8.46
CA GLY A 476 6.59 13.37 8.00
C GLY A 476 7.28 14.51 8.75
N GLN A 477 8.59 14.67 8.53
CA GLN A 477 9.19 16.00 8.65
C GLN A 477 8.86 16.81 7.37
N LYS A 478 9.24 18.09 7.35
CA LYS A 478 9.32 18.83 6.09
C LYS A 478 10.57 18.32 5.33
N ASP A 479 10.42 18.32 4.02
CA ASP A 479 11.20 17.69 2.96
C ASP A 479 10.67 18.47 1.73
N THR A 480 11.53 19.21 1.04
CA THR A 480 11.13 20.48 0.37
C THR A 480 11.32 20.47 -1.13
N ASP A 481 12.40 19.85 -1.58
CA ASP A 481 12.73 19.47 -2.95
C ASP A 481 12.30 18.03 -3.30
N GLU A 482 11.84 17.27 -2.30
CA GLU A 482 11.34 15.88 -2.38
C GLU A 482 12.41 14.81 -2.69
N ASP A 483 13.68 15.05 -2.31
CA ASP A 483 14.79 14.09 -2.50
C ASP A 483 14.71 12.86 -1.57
N GLY A 484 14.11 13.02 -0.39
CA GLY A 484 13.91 11.98 0.63
C GLY A 484 14.69 12.18 1.94
N VAL A 485 15.61 13.13 1.99
CA VAL A 485 16.26 13.66 3.19
C VAL A 485 15.41 14.84 3.71
N PRO A 486 14.97 14.85 4.97
CA PRO A 486 14.13 15.94 5.48
C PRO A 486 14.97 17.16 5.90
N ASP A 487 14.41 18.37 5.74
CA ASP A 487 14.89 19.74 6.08
C ASP A 487 15.84 19.92 7.30
N VAL A 488 15.80 18.98 8.25
CA VAL A 488 16.48 19.04 9.56
C VAL A 488 17.65 18.06 9.68
N ALA A 489 17.88 17.27 8.64
CA ALA A 489 19.01 16.35 8.45
C ALA A 489 19.70 16.60 7.10
N ASP A 490 19.00 17.24 6.17
CA ASP A 490 19.46 17.72 4.88
C ASP A 490 20.36 18.97 5.01
N VAL A 491 21.43 19.01 4.22
CA VAL A 491 22.41 20.10 4.14
C VAL A 491 22.08 21.08 2.98
N CYS A 492 21.27 20.67 2.00
CA CYS A 492 20.91 21.44 0.81
C CYS A 492 19.36 21.62 0.58
N PRO A 493 18.53 22.08 1.56
CA PRO A 493 17.07 21.85 1.57
C PRO A 493 16.16 22.60 0.58
N ASP A 494 16.71 23.06 -0.54
CA ASP A 494 16.01 23.64 -1.69
C ASP A 494 16.57 23.07 -3.03
N LEU A 495 17.43 22.04 -3.00
CA LEU A 495 18.18 21.47 -4.13
C LEU A 495 18.36 19.94 -3.96
N PRO A 496 17.59 19.10 -4.68
CA PRO A 496 17.52 17.66 -4.40
C PRO A 496 18.81 16.93 -4.76
N GLY A 497 19.27 16.03 -3.88
CA GLY A 497 20.58 15.41 -3.98
C GLY A 497 20.61 13.90 -3.71
N LEU A 498 21.68 13.46 -3.03
CA LEU A 498 21.92 12.07 -2.68
C LEU A 498 21.88 11.86 -1.15
N PRO A 499 21.17 10.83 -0.63
CA PRO A 499 21.17 10.49 0.79
C PRO A 499 22.56 10.13 1.36
N GLU A 500 23.47 9.66 0.51
CA GLU A 500 24.88 9.42 0.84
C GLU A 500 25.66 10.71 1.13
N LEU A 501 25.21 11.84 0.58
CA LEU A 501 25.80 13.18 0.70
C LEU A 501 24.95 14.10 1.61
N ASP A 502 24.19 13.49 2.53
CA ASP A 502 23.26 14.15 3.47
C ASP A 502 22.34 15.20 2.77
N GLY A 503 21.85 14.88 1.56
CA GLY A 503 20.83 15.63 0.81
C GLY A 503 21.35 16.53 -0.32
N CYS A 504 22.67 16.67 -0.47
CA CYS A 504 23.24 17.56 -1.49
C CYS A 504 23.47 16.88 -2.86
N PRO A 505 23.36 17.65 -3.97
CA PRO A 505 23.65 17.16 -5.31
C PRO A 505 25.14 16.92 -5.56
N ASP A 506 25.41 16.10 -6.58
CA ASP A 506 26.72 15.71 -7.10
C ASP A 506 26.59 15.63 -8.64
N GLY A 507 27.18 16.62 -9.32
CA GLY A 507 27.00 16.88 -10.75
C GLY A 507 27.73 15.90 -11.67
N ASP A 508 28.98 15.56 -11.33
CA ASP A 508 29.89 14.77 -12.17
C ASP A 508 30.12 13.33 -11.67
N LYS A 509 29.83 13.04 -10.39
CA LYS A 509 29.82 11.73 -9.72
C LYS A 509 31.18 11.19 -9.32
N ASP A 510 32.08 12.06 -8.88
CA ASP A 510 33.28 11.67 -8.13
C ASP A 510 32.96 11.18 -6.68
N GLY A 511 31.81 11.59 -6.12
CA GLY A 511 31.37 11.28 -4.76
C GLY A 511 31.51 12.41 -3.74
N ILE A 512 31.79 13.63 -4.18
CA ILE A 512 31.76 14.88 -3.42
C ILE A 512 30.52 15.68 -3.80
N ALA A 513 29.91 16.39 -2.84
CA ALA A 513 28.76 17.23 -3.10
C ALA A 513 29.16 18.57 -3.74
N ASP A 514 28.36 19.08 -4.69
CA ASP A 514 28.60 20.32 -5.46
C ASP A 514 29.01 21.53 -4.60
N MET A 515 28.52 21.61 -3.36
CA MET A 515 28.78 22.70 -2.41
C MET A 515 30.10 22.57 -1.61
N SER A 516 30.74 21.39 -1.65
CA SER A 516 32.04 21.08 -1.07
C SER A 516 33.12 20.87 -2.13
N ASP A 517 32.70 20.75 -3.38
CA ASP A 517 33.56 20.58 -4.54
C ASP A 517 34.15 21.93 -5.03
N THR A 518 35.33 21.87 -5.65
CA THR A 518 36.02 23.01 -6.27
C THR A 518 35.90 23.00 -7.80
N CYS A 519 35.60 21.85 -8.40
CA CYS A 519 35.44 21.59 -9.82
C CYS A 519 34.15 20.76 -10.14
N PRO A 520 32.94 21.15 -9.68
CA PRO A 520 31.68 20.32 -9.66
C PRO A 520 31.04 19.94 -11.02
N LEU A 521 31.84 19.89 -12.09
CA LEU A 521 31.45 19.44 -13.44
C LEU A 521 32.52 18.53 -14.08
N GLU A 522 33.63 18.26 -13.37
CA GLU A 522 34.87 17.65 -13.88
C GLU A 522 35.46 16.69 -12.83
N ALA A 523 34.78 15.55 -12.65
CA ALA A 523 35.04 14.55 -11.60
C ALA A 523 36.54 14.28 -11.34
N GLY A 524 36.97 14.49 -10.10
CA GLY A 524 38.38 14.46 -9.72
C GLY A 524 38.69 13.61 -8.49
N LEU A 525 39.52 14.17 -7.60
CA LEU A 525 40.01 13.47 -6.42
C LEU A 525 39.69 14.24 -5.14
N ALA A 526 39.23 13.52 -4.11
CA ALA A 526 39.04 14.05 -2.75
C ALA A 526 40.31 14.63 -2.10
N LYS A 527 41.51 14.35 -2.66
CA LYS A 527 42.77 15.03 -2.28
C LYS A 527 42.80 16.49 -2.71
N PHE A 528 42.14 16.84 -3.80
CA PHE A 528 42.09 18.16 -4.42
C PHE A 528 40.71 18.83 -4.32
N ASN A 529 39.84 18.31 -3.44
CA ASN A 529 38.44 18.72 -3.26
C ASN A 529 37.65 18.68 -4.58
N GLY A 530 37.74 17.56 -5.31
CA GLY A 530 36.94 17.28 -6.51
C GLY A 530 37.57 17.70 -7.84
N CYS A 531 38.68 18.44 -7.82
CA CYS A 531 39.40 18.76 -9.05
C CYS A 531 40.22 17.58 -9.60
N PRO A 532 40.34 17.48 -10.94
CA PRO A 532 41.09 16.42 -11.61
C PRO A 532 42.61 16.60 -11.50
N ASP A 533 43.30 15.48 -11.68
CA ASP A 533 44.74 15.29 -11.80
C ASP A 533 44.89 14.20 -12.89
N MET A 534 45.07 14.62 -14.14
CA MET A 534 44.87 13.78 -15.33
C MET A 534 46.03 12.80 -15.59
N ASP A 535 47.25 13.10 -15.14
CA ASP A 535 48.42 12.22 -15.32
C ASP A 535 48.99 11.62 -14.02
N GLY A 536 48.60 12.12 -12.85
CA GLY A 536 48.86 11.53 -11.54
C GLY A 536 50.15 12.00 -10.85
N ASP A 537 50.65 13.21 -11.15
CA ASP A 537 51.91 13.76 -10.61
C ASP A 537 51.79 14.41 -9.21
N ASP A 538 50.57 14.49 -8.66
CA ASP A 538 50.14 15.22 -7.46
C ASP A 538 49.88 16.74 -7.64
N VAL A 539 49.92 17.29 -8.85
CA VAL A 539 49.39 18.62 -9.21
C VAL A 539 48.07 18.47 -9.97
N LYS A 540 47.03 19.22 -9.57
CA LYS A 540 45.73 19.24 -10.27
C LYS A 540 45.80 20.04 -11.59
N ASP A 541 45.00 19.66 -12.58
CA ASP A 541 45.00 20.24 -13.94
C ASP A 541 44.87 21.79 -14.00
N SER A 542 44.28 22.40 -12.96
CA SER A 542 44.05 23.85 -12.87
C SER A 542 45.23 24.66 -12.27
N GLU A 543 46.23 23.98 -11.70
CA GLU A 543 47.49 24.57 -11.21
C GLU A 543 48.73 24.00 -11.93
N ASP A 544 48.55 22.99 -12.79
CA ASP A 544 49.56 22.36 -13.63
C ASP A 544 49.79 23.14 -14.95
N MET A 545 51.05 23.24 -15.39
CA MET A 545 51.49 23.83 -16.65
C MET A 545 51.65 22.80 -17.78
N CYS A 546 51.66 21.50 -17.47
CA CYS A 546 51.78 20.36 -18.37
C CYS A 546 50.73 19.22 -18.11
N PRO A 547 49.39 19.46 -17.99
CA PRO A 547 48.38 18.52 -17.43
C PRO A 547 48.16 17.14 -18.08
N ALA A 548 49.03 16.68 -18.99
CA ALA A 548 48.93 15.40 -19.66
C ALA A 548 50.28 14.63 -19.69
N VAL A 549 51.30 15.12 -19.00
CA VAL A 549 52.67 14.57 -18.96
C VAL A 549 53.29 14.81 -17.58
N ALA A 550 53.03 13.90 -16.65
CA ALA A 550 53.45 13.96 -15.25
C ALA A 550 54.91 14.39 -15.05
N GLY A 551 55.12 15.44 -14.26
CA GLY A 551 56.42 16.08 -14.06
C GLY A 551 56.80 16.24 -12.60
N SER A 552 56.84 17.49 -12.11
CA SER A 552 57.14 17.73 -10.70
C SER A 552 56.41 18.94 -10.09
N LEU A 553 55.94 18.76 -8.86
CA LEU A 553 55.44 19.81 -7.96
C LEU A 553 56.38 21.02 -7.78
N GLN A 554 57.68 20.86 -8.09
CA GLN A 554 58.67 21.95 -7.99
C GLN A 554 58.63 22.89 -9.21
N HIS A 555 58.04 22.45 -10.33
CA HIS A 555 57.82 23.22 -11.56
C HIS A 555 56.37 23.07 -12.06
N ASN A 556 55.41 23.08 -11.13
CA ASN A 556 53.97 23.08 -11.40
C ASN A 556 53.57 22.01 -12.45
N GLY A 557 53.99 20.76 -12.22
CA GLY A 557 53.62 19.59 -13.02
C GLY A 557 54.41 19.36 -14.32
N CYS A 558 55.29 20.27 -14.74
CA CYS A 558 56.13 20.03 -15.92
C CYS A 558 57.37 19.16 -15.66
N PRO A 559 57.72 18.25 -16.59
CA PRO A 559 58.96 17.47 -16.56
C PRO A 559 60.16 18.25 -17.13
N ASP A 560 61.36 17.74 -16.84
CA ASP A 560 62.65 18.11 -17.42
C ASP A 560 63.30 16.79 -17.87
N THR A 561 63.04 16.40 -19.12
CA THR A 561 63.28 15.05 -19.65
C THR A 561 64.76 14.71 -19.82
N ASP A 562 65.62 15.71 -20.06
CA ASP A 562 67.06 15.49 -20.28
C ASP A 562 67.98 16.08 -19.18
N SER A 563 67.41 16.86 -18.26
CA SER A 563 68.07 17.45 -17.08
C SER A 563 69.10 18.55 -17.38
N ASP A 564 68.90 19.33 -18.45
CA ASP A 564 69.68 20.55 -18.71
C ASP A 564 69.29 21.74 -17.80
N GLY A 565 68.07 21.71 -17.23
CA GLY A 565 67.50 22.73 -16.35
C GLY A 565 66.47 23.66 -17.02
N LEU A 566 66.06 23.37 -18.25
CA LEU A 566 64.91 23.95 -18.94
C LEU A 566 63.83 22.86 -19.14
N TYR A 567 62.59 23.15 -18.76
CA TYR A 567 61.50 22.17 -18.70
C TYR A 567 60.88 21.96 -20.09
N ASP A 568 60.31 20.77 -20.35
CA ASP A 568 59.85 20.32 -21.67
C ASP A 568 58.86 21.26 -22.38
N ASN A 569 58.20 22.16 -21.64
CA ASN A 569 57.27 23.18 -22.16
C ASN A 569 57.94 24.52 -22.53
N GLU A 570 59.12 24.83 -22.00
CA GLU A 570 59.91 26.02 -22.32
C GLU A 570 61.11 25.73 -23.23
N ASP A 571 61.56 24.47 -23.26
CA ASP A 571 62.63 23.96 -24.12
C ASP A 571 62.20 23.76 -25.59
N ALA A 572 63.13 24.04 -26.51
CA ALA A 572 62.98 23.80 -27.93
C ALA A 572 63.55 22.43 -28.39
N CYS A 573 64.31 21.72 -27.53
CA CYS A 573 64.87 20.40 -27.81
C CYS A 573 64.77 19.39 -26.62
N PRO A 574 63.57 19.02 -26.09
CA PRO A 574 63.37 18.26 -24.82
C PRO A 574 63.91 16.82 -24.70
N ALA A 575 64.95 16.47 -25.44
CA ALA A 575 65.63 15.18 -25.41
C ALA A 575 67.14 15.28 -25.79
N GLU A 576 67.70 16.49 -25.92
CA GLU A 576 69.09 16.75 -26.29
C GLU A 576 69.67 17.93 -25.50
N THR A 577 70.26 17.66 -24.33
CA THR A 577 70.77 18.69 -23.40
C THR A 577 71.59 19.82 -24.05
N GLY A 578 71.36 21.05 -23.60
CA GLY A 578 72.09 22.21 -24.06
C GLY A 578 72.17 23.35 -23.03
N PRO A 579 72.14 24.61 -23.50
CA PRO A 579 72.18 25.78 -22.64
C PRO A 579 70.89 26.60 -22.71
N MET A 580 70.47 27.16 -21.58
CA MET A 580 69.38 28.15 -21.49
C MET A 580 69.53 29.32 -22.49
N ASP A 581 70.76 29.71 -22.86
CA ASP A 581 70.99 30.80 -23.84
C ASP A 581 70.59 30.45 -25.28
N ASN A 582 70.39 29.16 -25.58
CA ASN A 582 69.91 28.63 -26.86
C ASN A 582 68.56 27.90 -26.76
N LYS A 583 67.84 28.07 -25.63
CA LYS A 583 66.59 27.35 -25.29
C LYS A 583 66.76 25.83 -25.36
N GLY A 584 67.67 25.30 -24.55
CA GLY A 584 67.96 23.88 -24.36
C GLY A 584 68.54 23.11 -25.56
N CYS A 585 68.35 23.60 -26.78
CA CYS A 585 68.99 23.02 -27.95
C CYS A 585 70.53 23.09 -27.91
N PRO A 586 71.27 22.03 -28.27
CA PRO A 586 72.72 22.07 -28.36
C PRO A 586 73.17 22.92 -29.55
N TYR A 587 74.27 23.67 -29.40
CA TYR A 587 74.81 24.44 -30.52
C TYR A 587 75.29 23.52 -31.67
N PRO A 588 74.99 23.85 -32.93
CA PRO A 588 75.45 23.09 -34.08
C PRO A 588 76.98 23.15 -34.27
N ASP A 589 77.47 22.16 -34.98
CA ASP A 589 78.86 21.92 -35.35
C ASP A 589 78.81 21.33 -36.77
N THR A 590 78.83 22.23 -37.75
CA THR A 590 78.37 21.95 -39.12
C THR A 590 79.37 21.14 -39.94
N ASP A 591 80.69 21.36 -39.75
CA ASP A 591 81.76 20.58 -40.41
C ASP A 591 82.44 19.53 -39.50
N LYS A 592 82.18 19.55 -38.19
CA LYS A 592 82.57 18.53 -37.19
C LYS A 592 84.04 18.56 -36.80
N ASP A 593 84.61 19.77 -36.73
CA ASP A 593 85.97 19.99 -36.22
C ASP A 593 86.08 20.08 -34.68
N GLY A 594 84.94 20.29 -34.00
CA GLY A 594 84.84 20.40 -32.55
C GLY A 594 84.77 21.82 -32.00
N VAL A 595 84.79 22.84 -32.85
CA VAL A 595 84.38 24.22 -32.54
C VAL A 595 82.92 24.39 -32.97
N LYS A 596 82.08 24.97 -32.10
CA LYS A 596 80.66 25.21 -32.41
C LYS A 596 80.49 26.38 -33.38
N ASP A 597 79.51 26.32 -34.26
CA ASP A 597 79.24 27.32 -35.33
C ASP A 597 79.16 28.78 -34.82
N ARG A 598 78.79 28.98 -33.55
CA ARG A 598 78.74 30.30 -32.88
C ARG A 598 80.12 30.88 -32.57
N ASP A 599 81.06 30.01 -32.23
CA ASP A 599 82.38 30.33 -31.70
C ASP A 599 83.50 30.07 -32.76
N ASP A 600 83.14 29.45 -33.89
CA ASP A 600 83.95 29.27 -35.09
C ASP A 600 83.88 30.49 -36.05
N LYS A 601 84.93 30.69 -36.85
CA LYS A 601 85.07 31.72 -37.88
C LYS A 601 84.92 31.17 -39.30
N CYS A 602 84.90 29.85 -39.51
CA CYS A 602 84.75 29.23 -40.83
C CYS A 602 83.76 28.03 -40.83
N PRO A 603 82.45 28.18 -40.49
CA PRO A 603 81.55 27.07 -40.08
C PRO A 603 81.11 26.06 -41.14
N ASN A 604 81.92 25.83 -42.16
CA ASN A 604 81.73 24.91 -43.28
C ASN A 604 83.08 24.33 -43.77
N GLU A 605 84.20 24.60 -43.10
CA GLU A 605 85.57 24.27 -43.52
C GLU A 605 86.44 23.83 -42.33
N PHE A 606 86.36 22.55 -41.96
CA PHE A 606 87.08 21.91 -40.85
C PHE A 606 88.51 22.46 -40.59
N GLY A 607 88.77 22.90 -39.36
CA GLY A 607 90.09 23.31 -38.90
C GLY A 607 90.39 22.92 -37.45
N PRO A 608 91.54 23.36 -36.92
CA PRO A 608 91.86 23.13 -35.51
C PRO A 608 91.32 24.29 -34.66
N SER A 609 90.84 23.97 -33.45
CA SER A 609 90.42 24.96 -32.45
C SER A 609 91.51 26.01 -32.12
N SER A 610 92.79 25.69 -32.32
CA SER A 610 93.91 26.64 -32.22
C SER A 610 93.89 27.78 -33.24
N ASN A 611 93.13 27.67 -34.33
CA ASN A 611 92.90 28.72 -35.33
C ASN A 611 91.45 29.24 -35.30
N ASN A 612 90.65 28.88 -34.28
CA ASN A 612 89.19 29.12 -34.19
C ASN A 612 88.45 28.56 -35.42
N GLY A 613 88.55 27.23 -35.58
CA GLY A 613 87.90 26.38 -36.60
C GLY A 613 88.23 26.64 -38.07
N CYS A 614 88.82 27.78 -38.42
CA CYS A 614 89.33 27.97 -39.78
C CYS A 614 90.48 27.02 -40.15
N PRO A 615 90.56 26.54 -41.41
CA PRO A 615 91.68 25.73 -41.87
C PRO A 615 93.01 26.45 -41.70
N ILE A 616 94.07 25.67 -41.46
CA ILE A 616 95.43 26.18 -41.53
C ILE A 616 95.91 26.03 -42.96
N THR A 617 96.30 27.14 -43.59
CA THR A 617 96.85 27.15 -44.95
C THR A 617 98.35 26.88 -44.94
N ASP A 618 98.75 26.01 -45.87
CA ASP A 618 100.10 25.57 -46.20
C ASP A 618 100.10 25.36 -47.72
N ILE A 619 100.60 26.37 -48.45
CA ILE A 619 100.40 26.49 -49.91
C ILE A 619 101.30 25.54 -50.70
N ASP A 620 102.54 25.31 -50.25
CA ASP A 620 103.54 24.48 -50.94
C ASP A 620 103.74 23.09 -50.32
N LYS A 621 103.20 22.86 -49.11
CA LYS A 621 103.06 21.56 -48.43
C LYS A 621 104.35 21.01 -47.84
N ASP A 622 105.19 21.90 -47.30
CA ASP A 622 106.37 21.52 -46.54
C ASP A 622 106.07 21.11 -45.07
N GLY A 623 104.88 21.44 -44.57
CA GLY A 623 104.42 21.15 -43.22
C GLY A 623 104.49 22.33 -42.24
N ILE A 624 104.88 23.53 -42.70
CA ILE A 624 104.88 24.78 -41.94
C ILE A 624 103.70 25.66 -42.40
N PRO A 625 102.83 26.15 -41.50
CA PRO A 625 101.75 27.05 -41.88
C PRO A 625 102.24 28.36 -42.52
N ASP A 626 101.53 28.88 -43.53
CA ASP A 626 101.90 30.10 -44.28
C ASP A 626 102.15 31.34 -43.39
N LYS A 627 101.48 31.41 -42.23
CA LYS A 627 101.64 32.49 -41.22
C LYS A 627 103.00 32.45 -40.48
N THR A 628 103.71 31.33 -40.55
CA THR A 628 104.94 31.04 -39.80
C THR A 628 106.12 30.63 -40.68
N ASP A 629 105.85 30.18 -41.90
CA ASP A 629 106.84 30.07 -42.96
C ASP A 629 107.30 31.47 -43.43
N LYS A 630 108.55 31.56 -43.90
CA LYS A 630 109.16 32.73 -44.50
C LYS A 630 109.09 32.74 -46.03
N CYS A 631 108.72 31.64 -46.68
CA CYS A 631 108.71 31.50 -48.14
C CYS A 631 107.42 30.85 -48.73
N PRO A 632 106.17 31.32 -48.44
CA PRO A 632 104.91 30.52 -48.48
C PRO A 632 104.34 30.13 -49.85
N THR A 633 105.21 29.67 -50.75
CA THR A 633 104.99 29.32 -52.16
C THR A 633 106.12 28.43 -52.72
N ALA A 634 107.10 28.04 -51.91
CA ALA A 634 108.33 27.35 -52.31
C ALA A 634 108.88 26.51 -51.14
N ALA A 635 108.38 25.28 -51.01
CA ALA A 635 108.63 24.35 -49.92
C ALA A 635 110.09 24.21 -49.46
N GLY A 636 110.30 24.17 -48.15
CA GLY A 636 111.62 24.01 -47.53
C GLY A 636 111.61 23.22 -46.21
N PRO A 637 112.78 22.95 -45.63
CA PRO A 637 112.85 22.24 -44.36
C PRO A 637 112.56 23.16 -43.17
N VAL A 638 112.03 22.58 -42.09
CA VAL A 638 111.76 23.28 -40.82
C VAL A 638 113.02 23.95 -40.26
N GLU A 639 114.21 23.36 -40.46
CA GLU A 639 115.48 23.97 -40.06
C GLU A 639 115.76 25.33 -40.74
N ASN A 640 115.23 25.56 -41.96
CA ASN A 640 115.38 26.82 -42.69
C ASN A 640 114.14 27.72 -42.59
N SER A 641 113.18 27.37 -41.72
CA SER A 641 111.88 28.06 -41.60
C SER A 641 111.09 28.11 -42.92
N GLY A 642 111.06 26.98 -43.62
CA GLY A 642 110.28 26.73 -44.85
C GLY A 642 110.81 27.34 -46.13
N CYS A 643 111.88 28.13 -46.07
CA CYS A 643 112.58 28.54 -47.29
C CYS A 643 113.37 27.37 -47.92
N PRO A 644 113.45 27.29 -49.27
CA PRO A 644 114.28 26.29 -49.94
C PRO A 644 115.75 26.42 -49.55
N LEU A 645 116.44 25.30 -49.47
CA LEU A 645 117.90 25.30 -49.37
C LEU A 645 118.51 25.71 -50.71
N ASN A 646 119.58 26.50 -50.67
CA ASN A 646 120.40 26.71 -51.86
C ASN A 646 121.17 25.41 -52.15
N ASP A 647 120.78 24.72 -53.21
CA ASP A 647 121.50 23.61 -53.83
C ASP A 647 121.66 23.97 -55.31
N LYS A 648 122.90 24.05 -55.79
CA LYS A 648 123.23 24.49 -57.16
C LYS A 648 123.71 23.37 -58.08
N ASP A 649 124.05 22.20 -57.56
CA ASP A 649 124.49 21.05 -58.37
C ASP A 649 123.55 19.83 -58.29
N GLY A 650 122.60 19.85 -57.35
CA GLY A 650 121.45 18.95 -57.26
C GLY A 650 121.69 17.71 -56.39
N ASP A 651 122.70 17.72 -55.52
CA ASP A 651 123.06 16.57 -54.68
C ASP A 651 122.19 16.42 -53.40
N SER A 652 121.29 17.37 -53.14
CA SER A 652 120.42 17.47 -51.96
C SER A 652 121.12 17.81 -50.64
N ILE A 653 122.33 18.39 -50.70
CA ILE A 653 123.06 18.98 -49.56
C ILE A 653 123.17 20.50 -49.76
N PRO A 654 122.89 21.35 -48.75
CA PRO A 654 122.96 22.80 -48.91
C PRO A 654 124.38 23.33 -49.15
N ASP A 655 124.50 24.19 -50.16
CA ASP A 655 125.64 25.10 -50.38
C ASP A 655 125.95 25.94 -49.12
N LYS A 656 127.23 26.29 -48.94
CA LYS A 656 127.72 27.15 -47.84
C LYS A 656 128.13 28.56 -48.27
#